data_AF-E3QIZ7-F1
#
_entry.id   AF-E3QIZ7-F1
#
_cell.length_a   1.000
_cell.length_b   1.000
_cell.length_c   1.000
_cell.angle_alpha   90.00
_cell.angle_beta   90.00
_cell.angle_gamma   90.00
#
_symmetry.space_group_name_H-M   'P 1'
#
loop_
_entity.id
_entity.type
_entity.pdbx_description
1 polymer ?
#
loop_
_entity_poly.entity_id
_entity_poly.type
_entity_poly.pdbx_seq_one_letter_code
_entity_poly.pdbx_strand_id
1 'polypeptide(L)'
;MTNLSPNSSDLWTSFEVRPPGFAPVDDGPPASGAQYFSLSVDSGRGYYRQAPEEDPKEDPEEEQLPPPTPKRIIICCDGTWQSSVNGRWGIPSNVTRLARSIARTGKMKKKKEIRIEKGIGNEFEMTEEVEDEFPCPQIVYYGSGIGAGTGVSLFENLRQAIFGDGLVGEVIKAYNFIVMNYCPGDQICCFGFSRGAFTARAVAGLITDIGVIRPKEMNDFPDLYELYRKYRITDGPTFRQTKAYREWITGQFEGGKQTRKRHRLPPESSRVIEVEGVFDTVGALGIPGLYWVQRFLNCIALYLPQLGIDYQGFYRTSLSNYTKHAFHALALDEHMAPFAPTLWHLPNAEETEREKHDLENYESLDKKEVNDYFEDLANGKIKKDVTEKELNEAWDKVVKVHMAKEPRDFTPELRQVWFPGGHVNIGGGNSADLAGFSYDFEQIALITFSWMCDQIAPFIRLDDGKVKGKPDNYSSLAHREIKARDYLIFSLEQKRNSGLPGFLRRLWRSVVSLTRPTPDNNREADIWGTGDTIDVFKIFESFYIFGIFVFFLKLLPRMYTDRTPGHYEDKFRKGSDTKEMIHPSIYYRMSERPDYKPGPLVPDPEPKKGELNRRQPKWKSKEVNIQGYVIKKEDRISRHMVNQSKARDFMAPLMEVGE
;
A
#
# COMPACT_ATOMS: atom_id res chain seq x y z
N MET A 1 21.30 -36.84 -22.37
CA MET A 1 22.71 -36.67 -22.81
C MET A 1 22.73 -35.47 -23.74
N THR A 2 23.45 -34.37 -23.57
CA THR A 2 24.44 -33.91 -22.59
C THR A 2 24.63 -32.41 -22.90
N ASN A 3 24.86 -31.59 -21.88
CA ASN A 3 25.49 -30.26 -21.90
C ASN A 3 24.72 -29.08 -22.52
N LEU A 4 24.10 -28.27 -21.65
CA LEU A 4 24.09 -26.82 -21.82
C LEU A 4 24.62 -26.17 -20.52
N SER A 5 25.75 -25.47 -20.70
CA SER A 5 26.50 -24.72 -19.70
C SER A 5 25.75 -23.44 -19.30
N PRO A 6 25.83 -23.01 -18.02
CA PRO A 6 25.41 -21.69 -17.58
C PRO A 6 26.62 -20.76 -17.66
N ASN A 7 26.55 -19.67 -18.43
CA ASN A 7 27.19 -18.41 -18.05
C ASN A 7 26.70 -17.25 -18.91
N SER A 8 26.17 -16.26 -18.19
CA SER A 8 25.90 -14.90 -18.62
C SER A 8 27.20 -14.14 -18.85
N SER A 9 27.47 -13.71 -20.09
CA SER A 9 28.39 -12.59 -20.34
C SER A 9 28.26 -11.94 -21.73
N ASP A 10 27.55 -12.53 -22.70
CA ASP A 10 27.53 -12.00 -24.08
C ASP A 10 26.22 -11.29 -24.49
N LEU A 11 25.81 -10.24 -23.78
CA LEU A 11 24.69 -9.37 -24.21
C LEU A 11 25.01 -7.87 -24.25
N TRP A 12 26.29 -7.51 -24.23
CA TRP A 12 26.73 -6.14 -24.51
C TRP A 12 27.70 -6.13 -25.69
N THR A 13 27.18 -6.27 -26.91
CA THR A 13 27.84 -5.72 -28.10
C THR A 13 26.84 -5.44 -29.21
N SER A 14 27.01 -4.27 -29.83
CA SER A 14 26.42 -3.77 -31.08
C SER A 14 25.18 -2.85 -31.00
N PHE A 15 25.42 -1.58 -30.68
CA PHE A 15 24.84 -0.43 -31.39
C PHE A 15 25.89 0.69 -31.43
N GLU A 16 26.74 0.69 -32.47
CA GLU A 16 27.59 1.84 -32.79
C GLU A 16 26.75 2.92 -33.49
N VAL A 17 26.58 4.07 -32.83
CA VAL A 17 26.20 5.33 -33.48
C VAL A 17 27.50 6.06 -33.80
N ARG A 18 27.86 6.16 -35.09
CA ARG A 18 29.00 6.97 -35.55
C ARG A 18 28.61 8.44 -35.70
N PRO A 19 29.36 9.40 -35.12
CA PRO A 19 29.48 10.74 -35.67
C PRO A 19 30.72 10.87 -36.58
N PRO A 20 30.70 11.70 -37.62
CA PRO A 20 31.80 11.79 -38.58
C PRO A 20 32.93 12.71 -38.08
N GLY A 21 34.15 12.19 -38.13
CA GLY A 21 35.38 12.86 -38.57
C GLY A 21 35.95 14.00 -37.73
N PHE A 22 37.09 13.75 -37.06
CA PHE A 22 38.29 14.59 -37.08
C PHE A 22 39.52 13.75 -36.64
N ALA A 23 40.67 14.01 -37.26
CA ALA A 23 41.91 13.23 -37.25
C ALA A 23 42.76 13.41 -35.97
N PRO A 24 43.81 12.57 -35.72
CA PRO A 24 44.48 12.43 -34.42
C PRO A 24 45.79 13.22 -34.31
N VAL A 25 46.09 13.66 -33.09
CA VAL A 25 47.40 14.11 -32.56
C VAL A 25 47.28 13.98 -31.02
N ASP A 26 48.26 13.69 -30.16
CA ASP A 26 49.53 12.95 -30.12
C ASP A 26 49.91 12.95 -28.60
N ASP A 27 50.95 12.22 -28.22
CA ASP A 27 51.28 11.71 -26.88
C ASP A 27 51.52 12.69 -25.71
N GLY A 28 51.28 12.19 -24.47
CA GLY A 28 51.90 12.68 -23.22
C GLY A 28 51.21 12.23 -21.90
N PRO A 29 51.90 11.50 -20.98
CA PRO A 29 51.39 11.12 -19.64
C PRO A 29 51.90 12.11 -18.55
N PRO A 30 51.77 11.89 -17.21
CA PRO A 30 50.92 11.02 -16.37
C PRO A 30 50.25 11.77 -15.16
N ALA A 31 49.44 11.07 -14.35
CA ALA A 31 49.55 11.12 -12.87
C ALA A 31 48.71 10.03 -12.17
N SER A 32 49.43 9.14 -11.45
CA SER A 32 49.09 8.33 -10.25
C SER A 32 47.65 8.34 -9.71
N GLY A 33 47.07 7.24 -9.21
CA GLY A 33 47.60 5.92 -8.88
C GLY A 33 46.61 5.21 -7.95
N ALA A 34 46.28 3.96 -8.24
CA ALA A 34 45.65 3.03 -7.31
C ALA A 34 46.20 1.63 -7.62
N GLN A 35 47.16 1.18 -6.82
CA GLN A 35 47.68 -0.19 -6.87
C GLN A 35 46.68 -1.11 -6.17
N TYR A 36 46.21 -2.12 -6.90
CA TYR A 36 45.56 -3.30 -6.33
C TYR A 36 46.61 -4.20 -5.70
N PHE A 37 46.53 -4.41 -4.38
CA PHE A 37 47.25 -5.49 -3.71
C PHE A 37 46.36 -6.73 -3.63
N SER A 38 46.71 -7.75 -4.40
CA SER A 38 46.28 -9.13 -4.18
C SER A 38 47.06 -9.72 -3.02
N LEU A 39 46.39 -10.20 -1.98
CA LEU A 39 47.02 -11.00 -0.92
C LEU A 39 46.38 -12.39 -0.87
N SER A 40 47.27 -13.36 -1.04
CA SER A 40 47.07 -14.81 -1.01
C SER A 40 46.54 -15.29 0.33
N VAL A 41 45.65 -16.29 0.27
CA VAL A 41 45.16 -17.05 1.41
C VAL A 41 46.28 -17.93 1.94
N ASP A 42 46.71 -17.70 3.18
CA ASP A 42 47.56 -18.63 3.92
C ASP A 42 46.77 -19.24 5.09
N SER A 43 46.86 -20.55 5.20
CA SER A 43 46.10 -21.38 6.13
C SER A 43 46.73 -21.37 7.52
N GLY A 44 46.05 -20.80 8.51
CA GLY A 44 46.49 -20.82 9.92
C GLY A 44 45.32 -20.88 10.89
N ARG A 45 45.25 -21.95 11.69
CA ARG A 45 44.34 -22.09 12.84
C ARG A 45 44.59 -20.95 13.84
N GLY A 46 43.56 -20.18 14.17
CA GLY A 46 43.62 -19.12 15.17
C GLY A 46 42.39 -19.16 16.08
N TYR A 47 42.63 -19.27 17.38
CA TYR A 47 41.65 -19.27 18.45
C TYR A 47 40.82 -17.98 18.45
N TYR A 48 39.49 -18.09 18.39
CA TYR A 48 38.59 -16.97 18.68
C TYR A 48 38.59 -16.70 20.19
N ARG A 49 39.37 -15.70 20.61
CA ARG A 49 39.21 -15.06 21.91
C ARG A 49 38.16 -13.96 21.70
N GLN A 50 36.95 -14.16 22.20
CA GLN A 50 35.94 -13.09 22.25
C GLN A 50 36.53 -11.93 23.06
N ALA A 51 36.68 -10.78 22.42
CA ALA A 51 36.93 -9.53 23.12
C ALA A 51 35.73 -9.23 24.04
N PRO A 52 35.93 -8.62 25.21
CA PRO A 52 34.81 -8.20 26.05
C PRO A 52 33.99 -7.18 25.28
N GLU A 53 32.69 -7.46 25.06
CA GLU A 53 31.74 -6.42 24.67
C GLU A 53 31.62 -5.45 25.85
N GLU A 54 32.27 -4.29 25.71
CA GLU A 54 32.04 -3.17 26.61
C GLU A 54 30.59 -2.72 26.49
N ASP A 55 29.93 -2.52 27.64
CA ASP A 55 28.64 -1.84 27.76
C ASP A 55 28.63 -0.58 26.86
N PRO A 56 27.52 -0.24 26.17
CA PRO A 56 27.42 0.98 25.39
C PRO A 56 27.30 2.17 26.34
N LYS A 57 28.41 2.55 26.98
CA LYS A 57 28.59 3.84 27.60
C LYS A 57 28.98 4.81 26.49
N GLU A 58 28.01 5.65 26.16
CA GLU A 58 28.14 6.87 25.37
C GLU A 58 28.63 6.64 23.94
N ASP A 59 27.71 6.80 22.98
CA ASP A 59 28.10 6.97 21.57
C ASP A 59 29.22 8.04 21.54
N PRO A 60 30.36 7.79 20.85
CA PRO A 60 31.46 8.73 20.79
C PRO A 60 30.92 10.10 20.36
N GLU A 61 31.45 11.21 20.92
CA GLU A 61 31.04 12.57 20.59
C GLU A 61 30.98 12.75 19.06
N GLU A 62 29.81 12.49 18.48
CA GLU A 62 29.55 12.63 17.06
C GLU A 62 29.70 14.11 16.78
N GLU A 63 30.56 14.45 15.81
CA GLU A 63 30.58 15.78 15.22
C GLU A 63 29.13 16.18 14.95
N GLN A 64 28.60 17.15 15.72
CA GLN A 64 27.18 17.51 15.70
C GLN A 64 26.86 18.21 14.38
N LEU A 65 26.73 17.41 13.32
CA LEU A 65 26.15 17.84 12.07
C LEU A 65 24.72 18.32 12.36
N PRO A 66 24.25 19.37 11.67
CA PRO A 66 22.90 19.85 11.85
C PRO A 66 21.90 18.69 11.62
N PRO A 67 20.80 18.63 12.38
CA PRO A 67 19.83 17.56 12.24
C PRO A 67 19.32 17.52 10.79
N PRO A 68 19.18 16.33 10.20
CA PRO A 68 18.75 16.19 8.81
C PRO A 68 17.37 16.85 8.63
N THR A 69 17.17 17.53 7.50
CA THR A 69 15.86 18.08 7.17
C THR A 69 14.85 16.94 7.06
N PRO A 70 13.68 17.02 7.75
CA PRO A 70 12.65 15.99 7.66
C PRO A 70 12.24 15.72 6.22
N LYS A 71 12.00 14.44 5.92
CA LYS A 71 11.61 13.96 4.59
C LYS A 71 10.36 13.10 4.66
N ARG A 72 9.79 12.85 3.48
CA ARG A 72 8.68 11.92 3.30
C ARG A 72 9.16 10.65 2.61
N ILE A 73 8.98 9.52 3.28
CA ILE A 73 9.29 8.18 2.77
C ILE A 73 7.99 7.56 2.27
N ILE A 74 7.91 7.24 0.99
CA ILE A 74 6.69 6.79 0.31
C ILE A 74 6.92 5.39 -0.25
N ILE A 75 6.17 4.42 0.28
CA ILE A 75 6.21 3.02 -0.12
C ILE A 75 5.07 2.72 -1.08
N CYS A 76 5.37 2.20 -2.26
CA CYS A 76 4.39 1.81 -3.27
C CYS A 76 4.55 0.33 -3.63
N CYS A 77 3.60 -0.51 -3.23
CA CYS A 77 3.62 -1.96 -3.42
C CYS A 77 2.58 -2.40 -4.45
N ASP A 78 3.04 -2.95 -5.58
CA ASP A 78 2.15 -3.33 -6.68
C ASP A 78 1.44 -4.69 -6.46
N GLY A 79 0.36 -4.89 -7.21
CA GLY A 79 -0.37 -6.16 -7.21
C GLY A 79 0.41 -7.29 -7.89
N THR A 80 0.09 -8.53 -7.55
CA THR A 80 0.67 -9.74 -8.18
C THR A 80 0.75 -9.65 -9.70
N TRP A 81 1.86 -10.14 -10.27
CA TRP A 81 2.10 -10.16 -11.71
C TRP A 81 2.14 -8.76 -12.36
N GLN A 82 1.91 -7.69 -11.59
CA GLN A 82 2.18 -6.32 -12.02
C GLN A 82 3.65 -6.02 -11.79
N SER A 83 4.29 -5.56 -12.85
CA SER A 83 5.62 -4.99 -12.76
C SER A 83 5.85 -4.08 -13.93
N SER A 84 6.31 -2.89 -13.59
CA SER A 84 6.78 -1.92 -14.56
C SER A 84 8.32 -1.89 -14.65
N VAL A 85 8.99 -2.93 -14.13
CA VAL A 85 10.45 -3.06 -14.05
C VAL A 85 10.99 -4.35 -14.68
N ASN A 86 10.14 -5.19 -15.28
CA ASN A 86 10.51 -6.51 -15.81
C ASN A 86 10.94 -6.52 -17.29
N GLY A 87 11.25 -5.36 -17.88
CA GLY A 87 11.67 -5.20 -19.28
C GLY A 87 10.61 -5.60 -20.33
N ARG A 88 9.40 -5.99 -19.91
CA ARG A 88 8.29 -6.37 -20.79
C ARG A 88 7.34 -5.18 -20.98
N TRP A 89 6.67 -5.17 -22.12
CA TRP A 89 5.56 -4.24 -22.35
C TRP A 89 4.39 -4.61 -21.43
N GLY A 90 3.89 -3.62 -20.70
CA GLY A 90 2.77 -3.76 -19.79
C GLY A 90 2.05 -2.43 -19.62
N ILE A 91 0.77 -2.50 -19.24
CA ILE A 91 0.00 -1.32 -18.87
C ILE A 91 0.28 -1.06 -17.38
N PRO A 92 0.64 0.16 -16.98
CA PRO A 92 0.97 0.44 -15.58
C PRO A 92 -0.27 0.33 -14.69
N SER A 93 -0.14 -0.30 -13.53
CA SER A 93 -1.14 -0.23 -12.48
C SER A 93 -1.25 1.20 -11.92
N ASN A 94 -2.29 1.47 -11.16
CA ASN A 94 -2.49 2.72 -10.44
C ASN A 94 -1.41 2.97 -9.38
N VAL A 95 -0.82 1.91 -8.80
CA VAL A 95 0.35 2.04 -7.91
C VAL A 95 1.57 2.51 -8.70
N THR A 96 1.81 1.93 -9.88
CA THR A 96 2.89 2.39 -10.78
C THR A 96 2.66 3.84 -11.19
N ARG A 97 1.44 4.19 -11.64
CA ARG A 97 1.07 5.55 -12.03
C ARG A 97 1.32 6.54 -10.90
N LEU A 98 0.91 6.18 -9.68
CA LEU A 98 1.11 7.00 -8.49
C LEU A 98 2.60 7.19 -8.20
N ALA A 99 3.38 6.11 -8.14
CA ALA A 99 4.82 6.16 -7.88
C ALA A 99 5.56 7.07 -8.88
N ARG A 100 5.14 7.07 -10.15
CA ARG A 100 5.70 7.91 -11.22
C ARG A 100 5.20 9.35 -11.21
N SER A 101 4.13 9.62 -10.48
CA SER A 101 3.47 10.94 -10.43
C SER A 101 3.81 11.73 -9.17
N ILE A 102 4.59 11.18 -8.24
CA ILE A 102 5.05 11.89 -7.04
C ILE A 102 6.21 12.82 -7.42
N ALA A 103 6.10 14.10 -7.02
CA ALA A 103 7.18 15.07 -7.21
C ALA A 103 8.37 14.74 -6.29
N ARG A 104 9.59 15.15 -6.65
CA ARG A 104 10.79 14.88 -5.83
C ARG A 104 10.88 15.72 -4.55
N THR A 105 10.17 16.84 -4.50
CA THR A 105 10.14 17.75 -3.36
C THR A 105 8.70 18.10 -3.04
N GLY A 106 8.33 17.97 -1.77
CA GLY A 106 7.01 18.29 -1.22
C GLY A 106 7.10 19.46 -0.25
N LYS A 107 6.07 19.57 0.58
CA LYS A 107 6.04 20.50 1.70
C LYS A 107 5.64 19.74 2.97
N MET A 108 6.20 20.17 4.09
CA MET A 108 5.82 19.73 5.43
C MET A 108 5.50 20.96 6.27
N LYS A 109 4.61 20.77 7.24
CA LYS A 109 4.24 21.81 8.19
C LYS A 109 5.09 21.64 9.44
N LYS A 110 5.62 22.74 9.96
CA LYS A 110 6.25 22.80 11.27
C LYS A 110 5.33 23.58 12.21
N LYS A 111 4.89 22.94 13.29
CA LYS A 111 4.25 23.66 14.38
C LYS A 111 5.28 24.55 15.05
N LYS A 112 5.02 25.85 15.09
CA LYS A 112 5.79 26.81 15.86
C LYS A 112 4.88 27.39 16.94
N GLU A 113 5.21 27.09 18.19
CA GLU A 113 4.60 27.78 19.33
C GLU A 113 5.19 29.19 19.41
N ILE A 114 4.35 30.21 19.29
CA ILE A 114 4.73 31.59 19.56
C ILE A 114 4.15 31.97 20.92
N ARG A 115 5.02 32.24 21.89
CA ARG A 115 4.61 32.84 23.17
C ARG A 115 4.50 34.34 23.01
N ILE A 116 3.31 34.90 23.26
CA ILE A 116 3.08 36.35 23.26
C ILE A 116 3.08 36.83 24.71
N GLU A 117 4.15 37.50 25.14
CA GLU A 117 4.16 38.22 26.41
C GLU A 117 3.37 39.53 26.25
N LYS A 118 2.23 39.65 26.94
CA LYS A 118 1.57 40.95 27.14
C LYS A 118 2.12 41.62 28.39
N GLY A 119 2.61 42.84 28.22
CA GLY A 119 3.21 43.62 29.30
C GLY A 119 2.26 43.97 30.45
N ILE A 120 2.83 43.89 31.66
CA ILE A 120 2.45 44.44 32.97
C ILE A 120 0.95 44.67 33.22
N GLY A 121 0.31 43.68 33.83
CA GLY A 121 -0.97 43.81 34.53
C GLY A 121 -1.96 42.70 34.19
N ASN A 122 -1.94 41.63 34.99
CA ASN A 122 -2.76 40.40 34.94
C ASN A 122 -2.43 39.42 33.79
N GLU A 123 -1.80 38.32 34.20
CA GLU A 123 -1.36 37.17 33.40
C GLU A 123 -2.48 36.56 32.56
N PHE A 124 -2.30 36.63 31.24
CA PHE A 124 -2.81 35.65 30.30
C PHE A 124 -1.70 35.39 29.27
N GLU A 125 -1.00 34.26 29.42
CA GLU A 125 -0.13 33.73 28.37
C GLU A 125 -1.03 33.22 27.24
N MET A 126 -0.87 33.77 26.04
CA MET A 126 -1.59 33.31 24.85
C MET A 126 -0.56 32.74 23.88
N THR A 127 -0.68 31.45 23.57
CA THR A 127 0.11 30.77 22.55
C THR A 127 -0.66 30.81 21.24
N GLU A 128 -0.06 31.37 20.19
CA GLU A 128 -0.53 31.17 18.82
C GLU A 128 0.31 30.06 18.16
N GLU A 129 -0.37 29.05 17.61
CA GLU A 129 0.26 28.05 16.76
C GLU A 129 0.32 28.58 15.33
N VAL A 130 1.51 28.90 14.86
CA VAL A 130 1.73 29.23 13.45
C VAL A 130 2.34 28.01 12.75
N GLU A 131 1.66 27.53 11.70
CA GLU A 131 2.16 26.45 10.85
C GLU A 131 3.00 27.03 9.71
N ASP A 132 4.33 26.98 9.86
CA ASP A 132 5.24 27.33 8.78
C ASP A 132 5.41 26.13 7.83
N GLU A 133 5.20 26.34 6.53
CA GLU A 133 5.49 25.34 5.50
C GLU A 133 6.97 25.39 5.10
N PHE A 134 7.65 24.24 5.10
CA PHE A 134 9.01 24.11 4.61
C PHE A 134 9.12 23.04 3.52
N PRO A 135 10.04 23.19 2.55
CA PRO A 135 10.26 22.18 1.51
C PRO A 135 10.85 20.91 2.12
N CYS A 136 10.35 19.74 1.70
CA CYS A 136 10.87 18.44 2.15
C CYS A 136 11.18 17.52 0.96
N PRO A 137 12.23 16.69 1.02
CA PRO A 137 12.44 15.62 0.05
C PRO A 137 11.31 14.58 0.12
N GLN A 138 10.89 14.06 -1.04
CA GLN A 138 9.96 12.92 -1.14
C GLN A 138 10.68 11.73 -1.79
N ILE A 139 10.97 10.70 -1.00
CA ILE A 139 11.69 9.50 -1.43
C ILE A 139 10.67 8.39 -1.69
N VAL A 140 10.72 7.80 -2.88
CA VAL A 140 9.78 6.77 -3.31
C VAL A 140 10.48 5.42 -3.42
N TYR A 141 9.93 4.42 -2.73
CA TYR A 141 10.22 3.01 -2.93
C TYR A 141 9.10 2.39 -3.77
N TYR A 142 9.46 1.66 -4.83
CA TYR A 142 8.50 0.89 -5.63
C TYR A 142 8.86 -0.60 -5.54
N GLY A 143 7.94 -1.39 -4.98
CA GLY A 143 8.00 -2.85 -4.97
C GLY A 143 7.12 -3.42 -6.07
N SER A 144 7.71 -4.20 -6.98
CA SER A 144 6.95 -4.96 -7.98
C SER A 144 6.14 -6.07 -7.32
N GLY A 145 5.02 -6.44 -7.93
CA GLY A 145 4.22 -7.55 -7.47
C GLY A 145 4.97 -8.87 -7.41
N ILE A 146 4.57 -9.73 -6.46
CA ILE A 146 5.07 -11.10 -6.33
C ILE A 146 4.90 -11.84 -7.67
N GLY A 147 5.94 -12.56 -8.10
CA GLY A 147 5.97 -13.33 -9.36
C GLY A 147 6.42 -12.56 -10.60
N ALA A 148 6.81 -11.29 -10.48
CA ALA A 148 7.17 -10.45 -11.62
C ALA A 148 8.68 -10.36 -11.95
N GLY A 149 9.53 -11.08 -11.21
CA GLY A 149 10.98 -11.10 -11.42
C GLY A 149 11.39 -11.85 -12.69
N THR A 150 12.36 -11.31 -13.43
CA THR A 150 12.95 -11.91 -14.62
C THR A 150 14.02 -12.95 -14.24
N GLY A 151 13.90 -14.18 -14.75
CA GLY A 151 14.95 -15.20 -14.69
C GLY A 151 14.79 -16.30 -13.64
N VAL A 152 13.75 -16.25 -12.79
CA VAL A 152 13.47 -17.30 -11.81
C VAL A 152 12.57 -18.36 -12.44
N SER A 153 12.91 -19.65 -12.29
CA SER A 153 12.13 -20.77 -12.84
C SER A 153 10.66 -20.68 -12.42
N LEU A 154 9.73 -21.05 -13.30
CA LEU A 154 8.29 -21.09 -13.03
C LEU A 154 7.97 -21.82 -11.71
N PHE A 155 8.79 -22.83 -11.37
CA PHE A 155 8.70 -23.62 -10.14
C PHE A 155 9.10 -22.87 -8.86
N GLU A 156 10.04 -21.92 -8.96
CA GLU A 156 10.54 -21.17 -7.80
C GLU A 156 9.68 -19.94 -7.52
N ASN A 157 9.14 -19.31 -8.58
CA ASN A 157 8.03 -18.36 -8.49
C ASN A 157 6.77 -19.03 -7.89
N LEU A 158 6.52 -20.31 -8.21
CA LEU A 158 5.45 -21.10 -7.63
C LEU A 158 5.72 -21.43 -6.15
N ARG A 159 6.97 -21.74 -5.76
CA ARG A 159 7.34 -21.95 -4.35
C ARG A 159 7.14 -20.67 -3.53
N GLN A 160 7.63 -19.52 -4.01
CA GLN A 160 7.45 -18.23 -3.34
C GLN A 160 5.98 -17.82 -3.23
N ALA A 161 5.15 -18.23 -4.19
CA ALA A 161 3.73 -17.92 -4.22
C ALA A 161 2.88 -18.92 -3.38
N ILE A 162 3.32 -20.18 -3.18
CA ILE A 162 2.63 -21.19 -2.36
C ILE A 162 2.94 -21.04 -0.86
N PHE A 163 4.17 -20.67 -0.49
CA PHE A 163 4.63 -20.74 0.90
C PHE A 163 4.46 -19.46 1.74
N GLY A 164 3.90 -18.37 1.20
CA GLY A 164 3.82 -17.09 1.92
C GLY A 164 5.17 -16.37 2.08
N ASP A 165 6.29 -17.07 1.88
CA ASP A 165 7.67 -16.56 1.90
C ASP A 165 7.87 -15.34 0.96
N GLY A 166 7.21 -15.31 -0.21
CA GLY A 166 7.33 -14.18 -1.14
C GLY A 166 6.70 -12.88 -0.61
N LEU A 167 5.58 -12.98 0.12
CA LEU A 167 4.90 -11.82 0.70
C LEU A 167 5.63 -11.28 1.92
N VAL A 168 6.09 -12.20 2.78
CA VAL A 168 6.99 -11.88 3.89
C VAL A 168 8.24 -11.16 3.37
N GLY A 169 8.84 -11.67 2.29
CA GLY A 169 9.98 -11.02 1.64
C GLY A 169 9.70 -9.58 1.21
N GLU A 170 8.54 -9.29 0.61
CA GLU A 170 8.19 -7.91 0.21
C GLU A 170 7.94 -6.99 1.41
N VAL A 171 7.31 -7.50 2.50
CA VAL A 171 7.14 -6.74 3.75
C VAL A 171 8.52 -6.42 4.35
N ILE A 172 9.42 -7.40 4.43
CA ILE A 172 10.79 -7.21 4.94
C ILE A 172 11.55 -6.19 4.09
N LYS A 173 11.49 -6.26 2.76
CA LYS A 173 12.17 -5.31 1.87
C LYS A 173 11.69 -3.88 2.06
N ALA A 174 10.37 -3.68 2.11
CA ALA A 174 9.78 -2.36 2.32
C ALA A 174 10.12 -1.81 3.73
N TYR A 175 10.03 -2.63 4.77
CA TYR A 175 10.42 -2.23 6.13
C TYR A 175 11.92 -1.92 6.23
N ASN A 176 12.78 -2.74 5.62
CA ASN A 176 14.22 -2.49 5.54
C ASN A 176 14.51 -1.15 4.84
N PHE A 177 13.81 -0.83 3.75
CA PHE A 177 13.96 0.46 3.10
C PHE A 177 13.64 1.62 4.04
N ILE A 178 12.57 1.51 4.84
CA ILE A 178 12.22 2.52 5.85
C ILE A 178 13.32 2.62 6.90
N VAL A 179 13.74 1.50 7.49
CA VAL A 179 14.79 1.46 8.54
C VAL A 179 16.08 2.11 8.07
N MET A 180 16.49 1.88 6.82
CA MET A 180 17.72 2.44 6.26
C MET A 180 17.64 3.94 5.96
N ASN A 181 16.44 4.51 5.84
CA ASN A 181 16.25 5.90 5.44
C ASN A 181 15.64 6.79 6.54
N TYR A 182 14.94 6.24 7.52
CA TYR A 182 14.18 7.00 8.50
C TYR A 182 15.07 7.75 9.49
N CYS A 183 14.76 9.03 9.71
CA CYS A 183 15.24 9.84 10.80
C CYS A 183 14.04 10.36 11.63
N PRO A 184 14.20 10.63 12.93
CA PRO A 184 13.14 11.23 13.73
C PRO A 184 12.60 12.51 13.07
N GLY A 185 11.27 12.60 12.94
CA GLY A 185 10.58 13.71 12.27
C GLY A 185 10.18 13.42 10.82
N ASP A 186 10.65 12.33 10.22
CA ASP A 186 10.21 11.91 8.88
C ASP A 186 8.76 11.42 8.88
N GLN A 187 8.09 11.61 7.73
CA GLN A 187 6.75 11.08 7.49
C GLN A 187 6.80 9.81 6.65
N ILE A 188 6.04 8.79 7.02
CA ILE A 188 5.91 7.54 6.27
C ILE A 188 4.53 7.47 5.61
N CYS A 189 4.50 7.19 4.30
CA CYS A 189 3.28 6.97 3.54
C CYS A 189 3.32 5.60 2.84
N CYS A 190 2.25 4.84 2.89
CA CYS A 190 2.16 3.49 2.33
C CYS A 190 1.04 3.39 1.30
N PHE A 191 1.34 2.82 0.14
CA PHE A 191 0.39 2.62 -0.95
C PHE A 191 0.46 1.21 -1.50
N GLY A 192 -0.68 0.65 -1.89
CA GLY A 192 -0.65 -0.62 -2.60
C GLY A 192 -1.95 -1.05 -3.27
N PHE A 193 -1.86 -2.05 -4.14
CA PHE A 193 -3.00 -2.64 -4.85
C PHE A 193 -3.05 -4.14 -4.62
N SER A 194 -4.23 -4.72 -4.36
CA SER A 194 -4.43 -6.16 -4.25
C SER A 194 -3.52 -6.79 -3.19
N ARG A 195 -2.63 -7.71 -3.56
CA ARG A 195 -1.59 -8.25 -2.68
C ARG A 195 -0.57 -7.19 -2.22
N GLY A 196 -0.28 -6.20 -3.06
CA GLY A 196 0.52 -5.04 -2.67
C GLY A 196 -0.18 -4.17 -1.63
N ALA A 197 -1.52 -4.10 -1.65
CA ALA A 197 -2.29 -3.44 -0.59
C ALA A 197 -2.16 -4.19 0.74
N PHE A 198 -2.13 -5.53 0.70
CA PHE A 198 -1.77 -6.34 1.88
C PHE A 198 -0.37 -6.01 2.38
N THR A 199 0.63 -5.97 1.49
CA THR A 199 2.01 -5.62 1.87
C THR A 199 2.08 -4.22 2.51
N ALA A 200 1.45 -3.22 1.90
CA ALA A 200 1.40 -1.85 2.42
C ALA A 200 0.78 -1.81 3.83
N ARG A 201 -0.34 -2.50 4.02
CA ARG A 201 -1.02 -2.64 5.32
C ARG A 201 -0.23 -3.41 6.36
N ALA A 202 0.47 -4.47 5.96
CA ALA A 202 1.32 -5.23 6.86
C ALA A 202 2.54 -4.42 7.31
N VAL A 203 3.14 -3.63 6.42
CA VAL A 203 4.24 -2.70 6.74
C VAL A 203 3.75 -1.60 7.67
N ALA A 204 2.60 -0.99 7.37
CA ALA A 204 1.98 0.01 8.26
C ALA A 204 1.69 -0.57 9.64
N GLY A 205 1.05 -1.74 9.73
CA GLY A 205 0.80 -2.44 10.98
C GLY A 205 2.08 -2.69 11.78
N LEU A 206 3.11 -3.24 11.12
CA LEU A 206 4.42 -3.47 11.71
C LEU A 206 5.04 -2.19 12.30
N ILE A 207 5.00 -1.07 11.57
CA ILE A 207 5.51 0.22 12.05
C ILE A 207 4.69 0.72 13.24
N THR A 208 3.36 0.64 13.16
CA THR A 208 2.51 1.10 14.26
C THR A 208 2.59 0.20 15.49
N ASP A 209 3.05 -1.06 15.38
CA ASP A 209 3.20 -1.95 16.53
C ASP A 209 4.65 -1.99 17.04
N ILE A 210 5.66 -2.01 16.17
CA ILE A 210 7.09 -2.19 16.52
C ILE A 210 7.87 -0.89 16.48
N GLY A 211 7.48 0.06 15.63
CA GLY A 211 8.24 1.27 15.32
C GLY A 211 9.34 1.02 14.32
N VAL A 212 10.21 2.00 14.10
CA VAL A 212 11.37 1.87 13.20
C VAL A 212 12.61 1.53 14.03
N ILE A 213 13.10 0.30 13.89
CA ILE A 213 14.32 -0.18 14.57
C ILE A 213 15.58 0.44 13.97
N ARG A 214 16.73 0.28 14.64
CA ARG A 214 18.01 0.79 14.10
C ARG A 214 18.48 -0.08 12.92
N PRO A 215 19.20 0.51 11.94
CA PRO A 215 19.80 -0.25 10.85
C PRO A 215 20.60 -1.48 11.30
N LYS A 216 21.40 -1.36 12.37
CA LYS A 216 22.19 -2.48 12.93
C LYS A 216 21.37 -3.61 13.55
N GLU A 217 20.09 -3.38 13.80
CA GLU A 217 19.16 -4.35 14.39
C GLU A 217 18.42 -5.15 13.30
N MET A 218 18.55 -4.78 12.02
CA MET A 218 17.97 -5.54 10.91
C MET A 218 18.49 -6.97 10.79
N ASN A 219 19.70 -7.25 11.31
CA ASN A 219 20.24 -8.61 11.39
C ASN A 219 19.39 -9.52 12.27
N ASP A 220 18.77 -8.95 13.30
CA ASP A 220 17.97 -9.64 14.32
C ASP A 220 16.45 -9.50 14.03
N PHE A 221 16.09 -8.82 12.92
CA PHE A 221 14.71 -8.59 12.51
C PHE A 221 13.92 -9.86 12.15
N PRO A 222 14.50 -10.90 11.51
CA PRO A 222 13.77 -12.15 11.24
C PRO A 222 13.15 -12.76 12.51
N ASP A 223 13.88 -12.75 13.63
CA ASP A 223 13.39 -13.25 14.91
C ASP A 223 12.25 -12.38 15.45
N LEU A 224 12.42 -11.05 15.43
CA LEU A 224 11.37 -10.11 15.84
C LEU A 224 10.10 -10.27 15.00
N TYR A 225 10.25 -10.44 13.69
CA TYR A 225 9.13 -10.61 12.78
C TYR A 225 8.42 -11.94 13.00
N GLU A 226 9.14 -13.01 13.36
CA GLU A 226 8.53 -14.28 13.76
C GLU A 226 7.74 -14.14 15.07
N LEU A 227 8.30 -13.44 16.07
CA LEU A 227 7.58 -13.13 17.32
C LEU A 227 6.30 -12.34 17.04
N TYR A 228 6.38 -11.34 16.17
CA TYR A 228 5.24 -10.53 15.74
C TYR A 228 4.17 -11.36 15.03
N ARG A 229 4.56 -12.28 14.15
CA ARG A 229 3.62 -13.16 13.42
C ARG A 229 2.93 -14.19 14.30
N LYS A 230 3.56 -14.60 15.41
CA LYS A 230 2.98 -15.53 16.39
C LYS A 230 1.97 -14.84 17.31
N TYR A 231 2.12 -13.53 17.52
CA TYR A 231 1.21 -12.75 18.34
C TYR A 231 -0.17 -12.66 17.67
N ARG A 232 -1.22 -13.08 18.37
CA ARG A 232 -2.61 -12.89 17.94
C ARG A 232 -3.27 -11.85 18.83
N ILE A 233 -4.03 -10.94 18.21
CA ILE A 233 -4.71 -9.85 18.92
C ILE A 233 -5.76 -10.36 19.93
N THR A 234 -6.22 -11.61 19.77
CA THR A 234 -7.09 -12.28 20.76
C THR A 234 -6.40 -12.55 22.10
N ASP A 235 -5.08 -12.37 22.18
CA ASP A 235 -4.25 -12.85 23.29
C ASP A 235 -3.93 -11.77 24.34
N GLY A 236 -4.55 -10.58 24.28
CA GLY A 236 -4.49 -9.57 25.35
C GLY A 236 -3.91 -8.20 24.95
N PRO A 237 -2.98 -7.62 25.74
CA PRO A 237 -2.47 -6.24 25.55
C PRO A 237 -1.70 -6.08 24.24
N THR A 238 -1.41 -4.85 23.82
CA THR A 238 -0.73 -4.55 22.54
C THR A 238 0.60 -5.30 22.41
N PHE A 239 1.06 -5.58 21.17
CA PHE A 239 2.31 -6.34 20.95
C PHE A 239 3.50 -5.81 21.77
N ARG A 240 3.58 -4.48 21.93
CA ARG A 240 4.63 -3.81 22.70
C ARG A 240 4.63 -4.15 24.19
N GLN A 241 3.47 -4.44 24.75
CA GLN A 241 3.31 -4.80 26.17
C GLN A 241 3.57 -6.29 26.41
N THR A 242 3.77 -7.08 25.35
CA THR A 242 4.00 -8.51 25.50
C THR A 242 5.37 -8.81 26.08
N LYS A 243 5.45 -9.91 26.81
CA LYS A 243 6.71 -10.50 27.28
C LYS A 243 7.72 -10.70 26.14
N ALA A 244 7.26 -11.18 24.98
CA ALA A 244 8.11 -11.44 23.83
C ALA A 244 8.80 -10.17 23.31
N TYR A 245 8.07 -9.05 23.21
CA TYR A 245 8.65 -7.78 22.80
C TYR A 245 9.56 -7.20 23.89
N ARG A 246 9.17 -7.27 25.17
CA ARG A 246 10.01 -6.88 26.30
C ARG A 246 11.36 -7.57 26.25
N GLU A 247 11.37 -8.90 26.16
CA GLU A 247 12.61 -9.69 26.12
C GLU A 247 13.46 -9.42 24.89
N TRP A 248 12.85 -9.04 23.77
CA TRP A 248 13.59 -8.56 22.62
C TRP A 248 14.29 -7.23 22.95
N ILE A 249 13.60 -6.25 23.52
CA ILE A 249 14.22 -4.97 23.92
C ILE A 249 15.31 -5.16 24.98
N THR A 250 15.00 -5.88 26.06
CA THR A 250 15.83 -5.95 27.27
C THR A 250 16.90 -7.03 27.20
N GLY A 251 16.87 -7.88 26.16
CA GLY A 251 17.62 -9.12 26.12
C GLY A 251 17.13 -10.14 27.15
N GLN A 252 17.75 -11.31 27.13
CA GLN A 252 17.53 -12.39 28.10
C GLN A 252 18.86 -12.73 28.78
N PHE A 253 18.79 -13.12 30.05
CA PHE A 253 19.93 -13.56 30.85
C PHE A 253 19.63 -14.92 31.45
N GLU A 254 20.52 -15.90 31.25
CA GLU A 254 20.47 -17.20 31.91
C GLU A 254 21.77 -17.43 32.68
N GLY A 255 21.68 -17.72 33.98
CA GLY A 255 22.86 -17.98 34.82
C GLY A 255 23.87 -16.82 34.87
N GLY A 256 23.41 -15.57 34.72
CA GLY A 256 24.27 -14.38 34.71
C GLY A 256 24.97 -14.11 33.37
N LYS A 257 24.68 -14.88 32.32
CA LYS A 257 25.15 -14.63 30.95
C LYS A 257 24.01 -14.14 30.08
N GLN A 258 24.27 -13.10 29.29
CA GLN A 258 23.31 -12.63 28.30
C GLN A 258 23.17 -13.69 27.19
N THR A 259 21.97 -14.25 27.05
CA THR A 259 21.64 -15.26 26.03
C THR A 259 20.99 -14.64 24.80
N ARG A 260 20.39 -13.45 24.94
CA ARG A 260 19.87 -12.65 23.82
C ARG A 260 20.34 -11.20 23.89
N LYS A 261 20.72 -10.68 22.74
CA LYS A 261 21.17 -9.31 22.54
C LYS A 261 20.08 -8.30 22.94
N ARG A 262 20.51 -7.16 23.48
CA ARG A 262 19.65 -6.03 23.82
C ARG A 262 19.38 -5.17 22.58
N HIS A 263 18.17 -4.63 22.48
CA HIS A 263 17.72 -3.79 21.39
C HIS A 263 17.24 -2.43 21.90
N ARG A 264 17.33 -1.39 21.06
CA ARG A 264 16.84 -0.06 21.43
C ARG A 264 15.33 -0.02 21.25
N LEU A 265 14.61 0.47 22.27
CA LEU A 265 13.20 0.78 22.13
C LEU A 265 13.00 1.89 21.09
N PRO A 266 12.26 1.63 19.99
CA PRO A 266 11.99 2.65 18.99
C PRO A 266 11.18 3.81 19.57
N PRO A 267 11.49 5.06 19.20
CA PRO A 267 10.78 6.23 19.71
C PRO A 267 9.32 6.23 19.26
N GLU A 268 8.43 6.84 20.04
CA GLU A 268 6.99 6.85 19.76
C GLU A 268 6.66 7.57 18.45
N SER A 269 7.35 8.67 18.17
CA SER A 269 7.29 9.37 16.88
C SER A 269 7.55 8.48 15.64
N SER A 270 8.30 7.38 15.76
CA SER A 270 8.57 6.47 14.63
C SER A 270 7.41 5.54 14.26
N ARG A 271 6.36 5.51 15.08
CA ARG A 271 5.23 4.58 14.92
C ARG A 271 4.07 5.17 14.14
N VAL A 272 4.21 6.40 13.65
CA VAL A 272 3.14 7.14 12.97
C VAL A 272 3.18 6.91 11.46
N ILE A 273 2.03 6.56 10.89
CA ILE A 273 1.81 6.53 9.44
C ILE A 273 1.04 7.79 9.06
N GLU A 274 1.63 8.61 8.19
CA GLU A 274 1.02 9.85 7.74
C GLU A 274 -0.13 9.57 6.77
N VAL A 275 0.08 8.72 5.77
CA VAL A 275 -0.94 8.35 4.78
C VAL A 275 -0.86 6.87 4.45
N GLU A 276 -2.01 6.21 4.40
CA GLU A 276 -2.15 4.85 3.91
C GLU A 276 -3.23 4.78 2.83
N GLY A 277 -2.84 4.54 1.57
CA GLY A 277 -3.75 4.54 0.43
C GLY A 277 -3.75 3.21 -0.32
N VAL A 278 -4.88 2.50 -0.33
CA VAL A 278 -4.97 1.16 -0.94
C VAL A 278 -6.03 1.05 -2.02
N PHE A 279 -5.74 0.23 -3.02
CA PHE A 279 -6.66 -0.18 -4.08
C PHE A 279 -7.06 -1.64 -3.83
N ASP A 280 -8.36 -1.85 -3.60
CA ASP A 280 -9.06 -3.11 -3.47
C ASP A 280 -8.31 -4.22 -2.71
N THR A 281 -8.14 -4.04 -1.40
CA THR A 281 -7.42 -5.01 -0.55
C THR A 281 -8.18 -6.32 -0.45
N VAL A 282 -7.51 -7.44 -0.70
CA VAL A 282 -8.07 -8.81 -0.53
C VAL A 282 -7.35 -9.56 0.59
N GLY A 283 -8.12 -10.20 1.46
CA GLY A 283 -7.61 -10.81 2.71
C GLY A 283 -7.27 -12.30 2.62
N ALA A 284 -7.66 -12.97 1.53
CA ALA A 284 -7.37 -14.38 1.30
C ALA A 284 -6.07 -14.55 0.49
N LEU A 285 -5.09 -15.26 1.04
CA LEU A 285 -3.89 -15.67 0.32
C LEU A 285 -4.23 -16.80 -0.66
N GLY A 286 -4.04 -16.57 -1.95
CA GLY A 286 -4.19 -17.59 -2.99
C GLY A 286 -3.57 -17.16 -4.32
N ILE A 287 -2.88 -18.07 -5.00
CA ILE A 287 -2.18 -17.82 -6.27
C ILE A 287 -3.14 -18.04 -7.45
N PRO A 288 -3.18 -17.11 -8.43
CA PRO A 288 -3.62 -17.40 -9.79
C PRO A 288 -2.41 -17.70 -10.68
N GLY A 289 -2.40 -18.84 -11.39
CA GLY A 289 -1.36 -19.13 -12.40
C GLY A 289 -1.33 -20.53 -13.03
N LEU A 290 -1.68 -21.61 -12.30
CA LEU A 290 -1.86 -22.95 -12.89
C LEU A 290 -3.23 -23.50 -12.48
N TYR A 291 -4.15 -23.53 -13.43
CA TYR A 291 -5.60 -23.49 -13.20
C TYR A 291 -6.22 -24.71 -12.48
N TRP A 292 -5.52 -25.86 -12.38
CA TRP A 292 -6.14 -27.14 -11.97
C TRP A 292 -5.65 -27.69 -10.61
N VAL A 293 -4.35 -27.59 -10.29
CA VAL A 293 -3.76 -28.18 -9.07
C VAL A 293 -4.00 -27.31 -7.83
N GLN A 294 -4.05 -25.99 -8.03
CA GLN A 294 -4.26 -24.99 -6.99
C GLN A 294 -5.65 -25.05 -6.33
N ARG A 295 -6.70 -25.33 -7.12
CA ARG A 295 -8.09 -25.43 -6.63
C ARG A 295 -8.33 -26.70 -5.81
N PHE A 296 -7.61 -27.77 -6.11
CA PHE A 296 -7.67 -29.00 -5.32
C PHE A 296 -6.98 -28.80 -3.96
N LEU A 297 -5.80 -28.17 -3.94
CA LEU A 297 -5.03 -27.96 -2.71
C LEU A 297 -5.62 -26.89 -1.78
N ASN A 298 -6.17 -25.78 -2.30
CA ASN A 298 -6.78 -24.74 -1.48
C ASN A 298 -8.13 -25.16 -0.85
N CYS A 299 -8.89 -26.02 -1.52
CA CYS A 299 -10.07 -26.65 -0.91
C CYS A 299 -9.66 -27.69 0.15
N ILE A 300 -8.56 -28.42 -0.04
CA ILE A 300 -8.06 -29.39 0.94
C ILE A 300 -7.48 -28.71 2.18
N ALA A 301 -6.80 -27.56 2.06
CA ALA A 301 -6.21 -26.83 3.18
C ALA A 301 -7.24 -26.35 4.23
N LEU A 302 -8.49 -26.10 3.81
CA LEU A 302 -9.60 -25.76 4.72
C LEU A 302 -10.18 -26.97 5.48
N TYR A 303 -9.96 -28.20 4.99
CA TYR A 303 -10.52 -29.44 5.57
C TYR A 303 -9.46 -30.38 6.16
N LEU A 304 -8.17 -30.15 5.90
CA LEU A 304 -7.04 -30.94 6.38
C LEU A 304 -5.91 -30.02 6.89
N PRO A 305 -6.01 -29.50 8.13
CA PRO A 305 -4.99 -28.63 8.75
C PRO A 305 -3.62 -29.29 8.95
N GLN A 306 -3.50 -30.59 8.63
CA GLN A 306 -2.33 -31.43 8.86
C GLN A 306 -1.27 -31.32 7.76
N LEU A 307 -1.55 -30.55 6.69
CA LEU A 307 -0.70 -30.38 5.51
C LEU A 307 0.23 -29.16 5.56
N GLY A 308 0.23 -28.39 6.65
CA GLY A 308 1.21 -27.31 6.89
C GLY A 308 1.13 -26.10 5.95
N ILE A 309 -0.03 -25.88 5.29
CA ILE A 309 -0.27 -24.69 4.46
C ILE A 309 -0.84 -23.59 5.39
N ASP A 310 -0.01 -22.61 5.72
CA ASP A 310 -0.39 -21.51 6.61
C ASP A 310 -1.33 -20.52 5.90
N TYR A 311 -2.61 -20.50 6.29
CA TYR A 311 -3.55 -19.45 5.90
C TYR A 311 -3.27 -18.18 6.71
N GLN A 312 -2.42 -17.29 6.21
CA GLN A 312 -2.12 -16.02 6.85
C GLN A 312 -3.07 -14.92 6.36
N GLY A 313 -4.26 -14.85 6.94
CA GLY A 313 -5.11 -13.65 6.83
C GLY A 313 -4.49 -12.45 7.56
N PHE A 314 -5.06 -11.27 7.39
CA PHE A 314 -4.66 -10.10 8.19
C PHE A 314 -4.72 -10.41 9.69
N TYR A 315 -3.61 -10.13 10.38
CA TYR A 315 -3.56 -10.17 11.84
C TYR A 315 -4.38 -9.04 12.46
N ARG A 316 -4.55 -7.91 11.74
CA ARG A 316 -5.38 -6.76 12.12
C ARG A 316 -6.17 -6.20 10.92
N THR A 317 -7.49 -6.25 11.00
CA THR A 317 -8.40 -5.60 10.04
C THR A 317 -8.77 -4.18 10.47
N SER A 318 -8.62 -3.84 11.75
CA SER A 318 -8.84 -2.49 12.27
C SER A 318 -7.74 -1.51 11.84
N LEU A 319 -8.13 -0.26 11.65
CA LEU A 319 -7.17 0.82 11.40
C LEU A 319 -6.39 1.08 12.69
N SER A 320 -5.07 1.29 12.58
CA SER A 320 -4.24 1.62 13.72
C SER A 320 -4.53 3.04 14.21
N ASN A 321 -4.49 3.20 15.53
CA ASN A 321 -4.58 4.49 16.21
C ASN A 321 -3.42 5.44 15.86
N TYR A 322 -2.35 4.91 15.25
CA TYR A 322 -1.18 5.65 14.79
C TYR A 322 -1.19 5.97 13.28
N THR A 323 -2.26 5.63 12.56
CA THR A 323 -2.43 6.02 11.15
C THR A 323 -3.28 7.29 11.07
N LYS A 324 -2.73 8.39 10.52
CA LYS A 324 -3.44 9.67 10.43
C LYS A 324 -4.52 9.69 9.36
N HIS A 325 -4.18 9.27 8.14
CA HIS A 325 -5.09 9.31 7.00
C HIS A 325 -5.09 7.98 6.25
N ALA A 326 -6.26 7.37 6.10
CA ALA A 326 -6.44 6.08 5.44
C ALA A 326 -7.50 6.17 4.32
N PHE A 327 -7.12 5.78 3.11
CA PHE A 327 -7.94 5.85 1.91
C PHE A 327 -8.02 4.49 1.22
N HIS A 328 -9.23 3.99 0.95
CA HIS A 328 -9.43 2.70 0.29
C HIS A 328 -10.37 2.84 -0.90
N ALA A 329 -9.89 2.54 -2.11
CA ALA A 329 -10.75 2.38 -3.29
C ALA A 329 -11.20 0.92 -3.40
N LEU A 330 -12.50 0.67 -3.53
CA LEU A 330 -13.10 -0.67 -3.49
C LEU A 330 -13.85 -1.00 -4.78
N ALA A 331 -13.71 -2.24 -5.25
CA ALA A 331 -14.46 -2.76 -6.39
C ALA A 331 -15.88 -3.15 -5.95
N LEU A 332 -16.92 -2.62 -6.60
CA LEU A 332 -18.30 -3.04 -6.31
C LEU A 332 -18.68 -4.33 -7.04
N ASP A 333 -18.22 -4.49 -8.28
CA ASP A 333 -18.66 -5.58 -9.18
C ASP A 333 -17.68 -6.78 -9.16
N GLU A 334 -16.96 -6.97 -8.06
CA GLU A 334 -16.10 -8.14 -7.84
C GLU A 334 -16.86 -9.20 -7.05
N HIS A 335 -17.06 -10.38 -7.65
CA HIS A 335 -17.95 -11.40 -7.10
C HIS A 335 -17.23 -12.70 -6.72
N MET A 336 -15.92 -12.80 -6.98
CA MET A 336 -15.15 -13.97 -6.59
C MET A 336 -14.99 -13.99 -5.07
N ALA A 337 -15.50 -15.04 -4.40
CA ALA A 337 -15.40 -15.15 -2.94
C ALA A 337 -13.96 -15.03 -2.37
N PRO A 338 -12.89 -15.56 -3.02
CA PRO A 338 -11.51 -15.32 -2.58
C PRO A 338 -11.04 -13.86 -2.69
N PHE A 339 -11.74 -13.02 -3.45
CA PHE A 339 -11.50 -11.59 -3.59
C PHE A 339 -12.48 -10.78 -2.72
N ALA A 340 -13.01 -11.37 -1.65
CA ALA A 340 -13.75 -10.60 -0.65
C ALA A 340 -12.89 -9.44 -0.13
N PRO A 341 -13.45 -8.22 -0.05
CA PRO A 341 -12.69 -7.05 0.36
C PRO A 341 -12.36 -7.13 1.84
N THR A 342 -11.16 -6.67 2.20
CA THR A 342 -10.80 -6.46 3.61
C THR A 342 -10.96 -5.00 3.96
N LEU A 343 -12.09 -4.63 4.57
CA LEU A 343 -12.31 -3.25 5.03
C LEU A 343 -11.46 -2.93 6.25
N TRP A 344 -11.18 -1.64 6.43
CA TRP A 344 -10.79 -1.10 7.72
C TRP A 344 -12.00 -0.85 8.61
N HIS A 345 -11.77 -1.03 9.90
CA HIS A 345 -12.70 -0.68 10.96
C HIS A 345 -12.05 0.39 11.84
N LEU A 346 -12.75 1.50 12.07
CA LEU A 346 -12.26 2.50 13.03
C LEU A 346 -12.21 1.90 14.45
N PRO A 347 -11.20 2.28 15.25
CA PRO A 347 -11.18 2.01 16.68
C PRO A 347 -12.47 2.52 17.35
N ASN A 348 -12.96 1.79 18.36
CA ASN A 348 -14.12 2.26 19.13
C ASN A 348 -13.74 3.59 19.83
N ALA A 349 -14.58 4.62 19.69
CA ALA A 349 -14.37 5.92 20.30
C ALA A 349 -14.21 5.81 21.82
N GLU A 350 -15.02 4.97 22.48
CA GLU A 350 -14.91 4.77 23.92
C GLU A 350 -13.60 4.08 24.32
N GLU A 351 -13.11 3.12 23.52
CA GLU A 351 -11.80 2.49 23.77
C GLU A 351 -10.68 3.51 23.65
N THR A 352 -10.79 4.42 22.68
CA THR A 352 -9.78 5.47 22.43
C THR A 352 -9.77 6.51 23.55
N GLU A 353 -10.93 6.95 24.03
CA GLU A 353 -11.02 7.89 25.16
C GLU A 353 -10.57 7.25 26.48
N ARG A 354 -10.89 5.96 26.71
CA ARG A 354 -10.35 5.23 27.86
C ARG A 354 -8.83 5.13 27.82
N GLU A 355 -8.23 4.88 26.65
CA GLU A 355 -6.77 4.85 26.48
C GLU A 355 -6.15 6.22 26.81
N LYS A 356 -6.72 7.32 26.31
CA LYS A 356 -6.24 8.67 26.63
C LYS A 356 -6.29 8.96 28.13
N HIS A 357 -7.43 8.70 28.76
CA HIS A 357 -7.60 8.90 30.21
C HIS A 357 -6.67 8.01 31.05
N ASP A 358 -6.37 6.77 30.61
CA ASP A 358 -5.36 5.94 31.29
C ASP A 358 -3.98 6.58 31.21
N LEU A 359 -3.58 7.09 30.03
CA LEU A 359 -2.26 7.70 29.79
C LEU A 359 -2.03 9.01 30.55
N GLU A 360 -3.07 9.80 30.84
CA GLU A 360 -2.98 11.03 31.66
C GLU A 360 -2.31 10.77 33.02
N ASN A 361 -2.53 9.59 33.62
CA ASN A 361 -1.93 9.20 34.89
C ASN A 361 -0.41 9.02 34.83
N TYR A 362 0.17 8.93 33.63
CA TYR A 362 1.60 8.66 33.39
C TYR A 362 2.35 9.90 32.87
N GLU A 363 1.65 10.98 32.50
CA GLU A 363 2.27 12.20 31.95
C GLU A 363 3.23 12.89 32.91
N SER A 364 2.91 12.86 34.21
CA SER A 364 3.72 13.48 35.28
C SER A 364 5.00 12.69 35.61
N LEU A 365 5.08 11.42 35.22
CA LEU A 365 6.21 10.56 35.54
C LEU A 365 7.43 10.89 34.68
N ASP A 366 8.63 10.78 35.25
CA ASP A 366 9.85 10.96 34.48
C ASP A 366 10.22 9.69 33.69
N LYS A 367 10.54 9.88 32.40
CA LYS A 367 10.84 8.78 31.48
C LYS A 367 12.11 8.03 31.88
N LYS A 368 13.12 8.75 32.38
CA LYS A 368 14.40 8.17 32.78
C LYS A 368 14.24 7.39 34.09
N GLU A 369 13.60 7.96 35.09
CA GLU A 369 13.35 7.29 36.38
C GLU A 369 12.59 5.97 36.22
N VAL A 370 11.58 5.93 35.36
CA VAL A 370 10.78 4.72 35.12
C VAL A 370 11.58 3.64 34.38
N ASN A 371 12.41 4.04 33.39
CA ASN A 371 13.31 3.10 32.71
C ASN A 371 14.37 2.55 33.67
N ASP A 372 14.99 3.41 34.49
CA ASP A 372 16.02 3.04 35.46
C ASP A 372 15.44 2.09 36.52
N TYR A 373 14.23 2.36 37.02
CA TYR A 373 13.51 1.46 37.93
C TYR A 373 13.27 0.08 37.30
N PHE A 374 12.80 0.04 36.05
CA PHE A 374 12.59 -1.23 35.35
C PHE A 374 13.89 -2.02 35.20
N GLU A 375 14.99 -1.37 34.82
CA GLU A 375 16.30 -2.01 34.69
C GLU A 375 16.82 -2.53 36.03
N ASP A 376 16.69 -1.75 37.10
CA ASP A 376 17.12 -2.19 38.44
C ASP A 376 16.26 -3.34 38.98
N LEU A 377 14.96 -3.36 38.63
CA LEU A 377 14.08 -4.49 38.92
C LEU A 377 14.48 -5.74 38.12
N ALA A 378 14.66 -5.61 36.80
CA ALA A 378 15.03 -6.70 35.90
C ALA A 378 16.39 -7.31 36.23
N ASN A 379 17.34 -6.50 36.71
CA ASN A 379 18.66 -6.94 37.14
C ASN A 379 18.69 -7.44 38.60
N GLY A 380 17.55 -7.53 39.28
CA GLY A 380 17.43 -8.04 40.64
C GLY A 380 18.07 -7.16 41.71
N LYS A 381 18.38 -5.89 41.39
CA LYS A 381 18.98 -4.93 42.34
C LYS A 381 17.97 -4.46 43.38
N ILE A 382 16.69 -4.36 42.99
CA ILE A 382 15.60 -3.98 43.90
C ILE A 382 15.11 -5.18 44.72
N LYS A 383 14.92 -6.33 44.07
CA LYS A 383 14.38 -7.55 44.66
C LYS A 383 15.00 -8.76 43.96
N LYS A 384 15.47 -9.76 44.71
CA LYS A 384 16.11 -10.95 44.12
C LYS A 384 15.12 -11.91 43.45
N ASP A 385 13.95 -12.11 44.05
CA ASP A 385 12.91 -13.01 43.54
C ASP A 385 11.79 -12.21 42.86
N VAL A 386 12.11 -11.57 41.73
CA VAL A 386 11.10 -10.83 40.94
C VAL A 386 10.25 -11.82 40.16
N THR A 387 8.93 -11.69 40.30
CA THR A 387 7.98 -12.51 39.55
C THR A 387 7.79 -11.98 38.13
N GLU A 388 7.45 -12.86 37.19
CA GLU A 388 7.13 -12.48 35.81
C GLU A 388 6.00 -11.45 35.73
N LYS A 389 5.04 -11.51 36.67
CA LYS A 389 3.95 -10.54 36.76
C LYS A 389 4.46 -9.14 37.10
N GLU A 390 5.32 -9.02 38.12
CA GLU A 390 5.94 -7.74 38.51
C GLU A 390 6.76 -7.13 37.36
N LEU A 391 7.50 -7.96 36.61
CA LEU A 391 8.25 -7.49 35.44
C LEU A 391 7.34 -7.01 34.30
N ASN A 392 6.21 -7.69 34.06
CA ASN A 392 5.24 -7.25 33.05
C ASN A 392 4.53 -5.96 33.46
N GLU A 393 4.20 -5.79 34.74
CA GLU A 393 3.61 -4.54 35.25
C GLU A 393 4.58 -3.36 35.16
N ALA A 394 5.86 -3.58 35.50
CA ALA A 394 6.89 -2.55 35.35
C ALA A 394 7.14 -2.19 33.87
N TRP A 395 7.15 -3.19 32.99
CA TRP A 395 7.27 -2.97 31.54
C TRP A 395 6.07 -2.25 30.94
N ASP A 396 4.85 -2.61 31.35
CA ASP A 396 3.63 -1.91 30.95
C ASP A 396 3.71 -0.42 31.31
N LYS A 397 4.21 -0.11 32.52
CA LYS A 397 4.46 1.26 32.96
C LYS A 397 5.50 1.98 32.09
N VAL A 398 6.58 1.31 31.70
CA VAL A 398 7.56 1.87 30.74
C VAL A 398 6.84 2.24 29.43
N VAL A 399 6.11 1.31 28.83
CA VAL A 399 5.41 1.55 27.56
C VAL A 399 4.42 2.72 27.67
N LYS A 400 3.61 2.76 28.73
CA LYS A 400 2.62 3.83 28.95
C LYS A 400 3.26 5.20 29.16
N VAL A 401 4.38 5.29 29.88
CA VAL A 401 5.10 6.57 30.05
C VAL A 401 5.67 7.06 28.72
N HIS A 402 6.23 6.17 27.89
CA HIS A 402 6.70 6.58 26.55
C HIS A 402 5.53 7.09 25.69
N MET A 403 4.39 6.38 25.69
CA MET A 403 3.18 6.80 24.98
C MET A 403 2.62 8.14 25.50
N ALA A 404 2.65 8.37 26.81
CA ALA A 404 2.14 9.60 27.43
C ALA A 404 3.06 10.82 27.17
N LYS A 405 4.37 10.62 27.03
CA LYS A 405 5.33 11.71 26.76
C LYS A 405 5.36 12.17 25.31
N GLU A 406 4.93 11.33 24.38
CA GLU A 406 4.80 11.64 22.96
C GLU A 406 3.34 11.37 22.54
N PRO A 407 2.36 12.11 23.11
CA PRO A 407 0.96 11.84 22.87
C PRO A 407 0.60 12.11 21.42
N ARG A 408 -0.35 11.33 20.91
CA ARG A 408 -0.88 11.54 19.56
C ARG A 408 -1.74 12.80 19.55
N ASP A 409 -1.42 13.73 18.67
CA ASP A 409 -2.14 15.00 18.50
C ASP A 409 -3.17 14.96 17.36
N PHE A 410 -3.59 13.75 16.95
CA PHE A 410 -4.49 13.55 15.82
C PHE A 410 -5.51 12.44 16.06
N THR A 411 -6.59 12.49 15.29
CA THR A 411 -7.59 11.41 15.20
C THR A 411 -7.50 10.77 13.82
N PRO A 412 -7.47 9.42 13.71
CA PRO A 412 -7.44 8.74 12.41
C PRO A 412 -8.62 9.14 11.52
N GLU A 413 -8.31 9.57 10.31
CA GLU A 413 -9.28 9.81 9.25
C GLU A 413 -9.37 8.59 8.33
N LEU A 414 -10.56 8.03 8.17
CA LEU A 414 -10.82 6.89 7.29
C LEU A 414 -11.84 7.26 6.21
N ARG A 415 -11.52 6.97 4.94
CA ARG A 415 -12.47 6.98 3.82
C ARG A 415 -12.35 5.71 2.99
N GLN A 416 -13.45 4.96 2.86
CA GLN A 416 -13.51 3.77 2.02
C GLN A 416 -14.58 3.96 0.95
N VAL A 417 -14.19 4.05 -0.32
CA VAL A 417 -15.08 4.46 -1.41
C VAL A 417 -15.25 3.34 -2.42
N TRP A 418 -16.50 3.00 -2.72
CA TRP A 418 -16.90 1.99 -3.69
C TRP A 418 -17.01 2.57 -5.09
N PHE A 419 -16.44 1.89 -6.07
CA PHE A 419 -16.40 2.26 -7.49
C PHE A 419 -16.98 1.13 -8.35
N PRO A 420 -17.48 1.41 -9.57
CA PRO A 420 -17.93 0.35 -10.47
C PRO A 420 -16.73 -0.50 -10.93
N GLY A 421 -17.00 -1.67 -11.51
CA GLY A 421 -16.00 -2.60 -12.00
C GLY A 421 -15.51 -3.62 -10.97
N GLY A 422 -14.77 -4.61 -11.46
CA GLY A 422 -14.17 -5.67 -10.65
C GLY A 422 -12.78 -5.30 -10.13
N HIS A 423 -12.10 -6.24 -9.47
CA HIS A 423 -10.83 -6.00 -8.78
C HIS A 423 -9.77 -5.29 -9.63
N VAL A 424 -9.61 -5.72 -10.89
CA VAL A 424 -8.63 -5.16 -11.82
C VAL A 424 -8.99 -3.76 -12.33
N ASN A 425 -10.28 -3.41 -12.34
CA ASN A 425 -10.73 -2.07 -12.73
C ASN A 425 -10.33 -1.01 -11.70
N ILE A 426 -10.11 -1.39 -10.45
CA ILE A 426 -9.74 -0.47 -9.39
C ILE A 426 -8.23 -0.24 -9.33
N GLY A 427 -7.45 -1.30 -9.51
CA GLY A 427 -5.99 -1.22 -9.50
C GLY A 427 -5.34 -0.95 -10.85
N GLY A 428 -6.03 -1.18 -11.96
CA GLY A 428 -5.48 -1.04 -13.31
C GLY A 428 -4.35 -2.03 -13.63
N GLY A 429 -3.75 -1.85 -14.82
CA GLY A 429 -2.57 -2.60 -15.25
C GLY A 429 -2.87 -3.92 -15.96
N ASN A 430 -4.07 -4.09 -16.52
CA ASN A 430 -4.41 -5.33 -17.19
C ASN A 430 -3.85 -5.41 -18.61
N SER A 431 -2.84 -6.26 -18.83
CA SER A 431 -2.30 -6.52 -20.17
C SER A 431 -3.28 -7.23 -21.13
N ALA A 432 -4.47 -7.67 -20.69
CA ALA A 432 -5.49 -8.26 -21.56
C ALA A 432 -5.96 -7.29 -22.67
N ASP A 433 -5.90 -5.98 -22.44
CA ASP A 433 -6.10 -4.99 -23.52
C ASP A 433 -5.11 -5.20 -24.67
N LEU A 434 -3.86 -5.60 -24.35
CA LEU A 434 -2.85 -5.92 -25.34
C LEU A 434 -3.21 -7.16 -26.19
N ALA A 435 -4.12 -8.02 -25.69
CA ALA A 435 -4.68 -9.15 -26.43
C ALA A 435 -5.93 -8.77 -27.26
N GLY A 436 -6.36 -7.50 -27.26
CA GLY A 436 -7.43 -7.03 -28.14
C GLY A 436 -8.86 -7.37 -27.68
N PHE A 437 -9.02 -7.78 -26.42
CA PHE A 437 -10.33 -7.81 -25.78
C PHE A 437 -10.94 -6.39 -25.70
N SER A 438 -12.27 -6.29 -25.61
CA SER A 438 -12.99 -5.02 -25.78
C SER A 438 -13.62 -4.49 -24.50
N TYR A 439 -12.98 -4.75 -23.37
CA TYR A 439 -13.48 -4.36 -22.06
C TYR A 439 -12.83 -3.07 -21.56
N ASP A 440 -13.51 -2.39 -20.65
CA ASP A 440 -12.98 -1.24 -19.95
C ASP A 440 -12.13 -1.73 -18.78
N PHE A 441 -10.83 -1.50 -18.84
CA PHE A 441 -9.91 -1.69 -17.71
C PHE A 441 -9.27 -0.40 -17.25
N GLU A 442 -9.12 0.57 -18.17
CA GLU A 442 -8.32 1.75 -17.93
C GLU A 442 -9.16 3.00 -17.64
N GLN A 443 -10.44 3.07 -18.03
CA GLN A 443 -11.23 4.27 -17.71
C GLN A 443 -11.63 4.28 -16.24
N ILE A 444 -12.17 3.15 -15.74
CA ILE A 444 -12.49 3.00 -14.32
C ILE A 444 -11.21 3.10 -13.46
N ALA A 445 -10.10 2.51 -13.91
CA ALA A 445 -8.83 2.62 -13.19
C ALA A 445 -8.34 4.07 -13.12
N LEU A 446 -8.55 4.88 -14.16
CA LEU A 446 -8.22 6.30 -14.09
C LEU A 446 -9.10 7.07 -13.11
N ILE A 447 -10.39 6.70 -12.94
CA ILE A 447 -11.27 7.32 -11.94
C ILE A 447 -10.78 7.03 -10.52
N THR A 448 -10.40 5.79 -10.22
CA THR A 448 -9.88 5.43 -8.89
C THR A 448 -8.51 6.02 -8.64
N PHE A 449 -7.67 6.11 -9.68
CA PHE A 449 -6.39 6.81 -9.64
C PHE A 449 -6.56 8.30 -9.35
N SER A 450 -7.46 9.00 -10.04
CA SER A 450 -7.70 10.43 -9.83
C SER A 450 -8.22 10.70 -8.42
N TRP A 451 -9.18 9.88 -7.97
CA TRP A 451 -9.71 9.97 -6.62
C TRP A 451 -8.61 9.83 -5.56
N MET A 452 -7.77 8.79 -5.67
CA MET A 452 -6.67 8.58 -4.73
C MET A 452 -5.69 9.76 -4.76
N CYS A 453 -5.33 10.25 -5.95
CA CYS A 453 -4.43 11.40 -6.09
C CYS A 453 -5.00 12.66 -5.43
N ASP A 454 -6.29 12.93 -5.58
CA ASP A 454 -6.95 14.07 -4.93
C ASP A 454 -6.98 13.88 -3.39
N GLN A 455 -7.19 12.66 -2.89
CA GLN A 455 -7.22 12.40 -1.44
C GLN A 455 -5.85 12.65 -0.79
N ILE A 456 -4.76 12.33 -1.50
CA ILE A 456 -3.40 12.46 -0.96
C ILE A 456 -2.74 13.81 -1.27
N ALA A 457 -3.26 14.58 -2.22
CA ALA A 457 -2.66 15.86 -2.64
C ALA A 457 -2.37 16.86 -1.51
N PRO A 458 -3.18 16.94 -0.43
CA PRO A 458 -2.86 17.80 0.73
C PRO A 458 -1.58 17.37 1.46
N PHE A 459 -1.25 16.08 1.42
CA PHE A 459 -0.11 15.50 2.13
C PHE A 459 1.07 15.36 1.19
N ILE A 460 0.88 14.71 0.03
CA ILE A 460 1.92 14.34 -0.92
C ILE A 460 1.86 15.27 -2.12
N ARG A 461 2.99 15.92 -2.44
CA ARG A 461 3.06 16.74 -3.65
C ARG A 461 3.20 15.85 -4.87
N LEU A 462 2.21 15.90 -5.74
CA LEU A 462 2.23 15.26 -7.06
C LEU A 462 2.86 16.20 -8.09
N ASP A 463 3.43 15.61 -9.14
CA ASP A 463 3.86 16.27 -10.37
C ASP A 463 2.63 16.68 -11.20
N ASP A 464 1.82 17.57 -10.62
CA ASP A 464 0.65 18.18 -11.26
C ASP A 464 0.81 19.71 -11.33
N GLY A 465 1.63 20.16 -12.29
CA GLY A 465 1.97 21.56 -12.49
C GLY A 465 0.81 22.43 -12.95
N LYS A 466 0.84 23.71 -12.57
CA LYS A 466 -0.01 24.74 -13.22
C LYS A 466 0.49 24.96 -14.64
N VAL A 467 -0.42 24.94 -15.61
CA VAL A 467 -0.09 25.20 -17.02
C VAL A 467 -0.58 26.60 -17.39
N LYS A 468 0.33 27.45 -17.88
CA LYS A 468 0.02 28.84 -18.26
C LYS A 468 -1.12 28.85 -19.30
N GLY A 469 -2.14 29.68 -19.06
CA GLY A 469 -3.30 29.81 -19.95
C GLY A 469 -4.34 28.70 -19.82
N LYS A 470 -4.21 27.80 -18.84
CA LYS A 470 -5.26 26.83 -18.49
C LYS A 470 -6.03 27.27 -17.24
N PRO A 471 -7.30 26.88 -17.09
CA PRO A 471 -8.10 27.22 -15.91
C PRO A 471 -7.52 26.59 -14.64
N ASP A 472 -7.86 27.13 -13.47
CA ASP A 472 -7.31 26.67 -12.19
C ASP A 472 -7.64 25.20 -11.87
N ASN A 473 -8.76 24.69 -12.40
CA ASN A 473 -9.16 23.28 -12.28
C ASN A 473 -8.50 22.35 -13.31
N TYR A 474 -7.56 22.85 -14.13
CA TYR A 474 -6.85 22.03 -15.10
C TYR A 474 -5.78 21.17 -14.43
N SER A 475 -5.86 19.84 -14.53
CA SER A 475 -4.79 18.93 -14.06
C SER A 475 -3.92 18.48 -15.23
N SER A 476 -2.64 18.81 -15.16
CA SER A 476 -1.61 18.34 -16.11
C SER A 476 -1.37 16.84 -15.95
N LEU A 477 -1.48 16.32 -14.73
CA LEU A 477 -1.35 14.90 -14.42
C LEU A 477 -2.49 14.09 -15.06
N ALA A 478 -3.75 14.48 -14.80
CA ALA A 478 -4.90 13.82 -15.41
C ALA A 478 -4.81 13.86 -16.95
N HIS A 479 -4.45 15.02 -17.52
CA HIS A 479 -4.31 15.18 -18.96
C HIS A 479 -3.23 14.27 -19.57
N ARG A 480 -2.09 14.11 -18.87
CA ARG A 480 -1.02 13.20 -19.26
C ARG A 480 -1.49 11.75 -19.30
N GLU A 481 -2.21 11.31 -18.27
CA GLU A 481 -2.73 9.94 -18.19
C GLU A 481 -3.80 9.64 -19.24
N ILE A 482 -4.72 10.60 -19.50
CA ILE A 482 -5.70 10.51 -20.59
C ILE A 482 -4.98 10.29 -21.93
N LYS A 483 -3.98 11.13 -22.24
CA LYS A 483 -3.20 11.00 -23.47
C LYS A 483 -2.41 9.70 -23.57
N ALA A 484 -1.81 9.25 -22.47
CA ALA A 484 -1.05 8.01 -22.44
C ALA A 484 -1.96 6.80 -22.75
N ARG A 485 -3.18 6.79 -22.19
CA ARG A 485 -4.21 5.81 -22.51
C ARG A 485 -4.63 5.88 -23.98
N ASP A 486 -4.91 7.07 -24.50
CA ASP A 486 -5.33 7.23 -25.90
C ASP A 486 -4.26 6.72 -26.87
N TYR A 487 -2.98 7.02 -26.59
CA TYR A 487 -1.85 6.47 -27.34
C TYR A 487 -1.74 4.95 -27.23
N LEU A 488 -1.95 4.41 -26.03
CA LEU A 488 -1.97 2.97 -25.80
C LEU A 488 -3.07 2.30 -26.66
N ILE A 489 -4.31 2.80 -26.61
CA ILE A 489 -5.44 2.30 -27.41
C ILE A 489 -5.09 2.34 -28.91
N PHE A 490 -4.60 3.48 -29.39
CA PHE A 490 -4.19 3.63 -30.79
C PHE A 490 -3.10 2.64 -31.20
N SER A 491 -2.06 2.47 -30.37
CA SER A 491 -0.94 1.55 -30.63
C SER A 491 -1.39 0.09 -30.68
N LEU A 492 -2.37 -0.28 -29.85
CA LEU A 492 -2.97 -1.61 -29.83
C LEU A 492 -3.79 -1.90 -31.07
N GLU A 493 -4.55 -0.92 -31.55
CA GLU A 493 -5.31 -1.04 -32.78
C GLU A 493 -4.41 -1.18 -34.01
N GLN A 494 -3.26 -0.49 -34.04
CA GLN A 494 -2.26 -0.68 -35.08
C GLN A 494 -1.58 -2.06 -35.03
N LYS A 495 -1.16 -2.54 -33.84
CA LYS A 495 -0.56 -3.88 -33.68
C LYS A 495 -1.53 -5.00 -34.06
N ARG A 496 -2.82 -4.85 -33.72
CA ARG A 496 -3.90 -5.76 -34.14
C ARG A 496 -4.02 -5.89 -35.67
N ASN A 497 -3.56 -4.88 -36.40
CA ASN A 497 -3.65 -4.84 -37.87
C ASN A 497 -2.36 -5.26 -38.59
N SER A 498 -1.20 -5.33 -37.91
CA SER A 498 0.11 -5.40 -38.55
C SER A 498 0.90 -6.72 -38.39
N GLY A 499 0.40 -7.71 -37.61
CA GLY A 499 1.23 -8.89 -37.24
C GLY A 499 0.68 -10.30 -37.51
N LEU A 500 -0.55 -10.46 -37.99
CA LEU A 500 -1.17 -11.80 -38.14
C LEU A 500 -1.43 -12.16 -39.61
N PRO A 501 -1.02 -13.37 -40.07
CA PRO A 501 -1.45 -13.93 -41.36
C PRO A 501 -2.98 -13.87 -41.50
N GLY A 502 -3.49 -13.59 -42.71
CA GLY A 502 -4.90 -13.26 -42.93
C GLY A 502 -5.92 -14.28 -42.35
N PHE A 503 -5.58 -15.56 -42.32
CA PHE A 503 -6.44 -16.61 -41.75
C PHE A 503 -6.43 -16.61 -40.21
N LEU A 504 -5.27 -16.44 -39.56
CA LEU A 504 -5.16 -16.28 -38.11
C LEU A 504 -5.80 -14.98 -37.66
N ARG A 505 -5.70 -13.91 -38.46
CA ARG A 505 -6.42 -12.66 -38.24
C ARG A 505 -7.93 -12.88 -38.29
N ARG A 506 -8.44 -13.75 -39.18
CA ARG A 506 -9.87 -14.06 -39.29
C ARG A 506 -10.34 -14.90 -38.10
N LEU A 507 -9.58 -15.93 -37.70
CA LEU A 507 -9.86 -16.75 -36.52
C LEU A 507 -9.80 -15.92 -35.22
N TRP A 508 -8.77 -15.09 -35.08
CA TRP A 508 -8.61 -14.16 -33.95
C TRP A 508 -9.74 -13.13 -33.92
N ARG A 509 -10.13 -12.57 -35.08
CA ARG A 509 -11.31 -11.71 -35.18
C ARG A 509 -12.59 -12.43 -34.79
N SER A 510 -12.75 -13.71 -35.11
CA SER A 510 -13.92 -14.50 -34.70
C SER A 510 -13.95 -14.69 -33.18
N VAL A 511 -12.82 -15.04 -32.56
CA VAL A 511 -12.69 -15.16 -31.08
C VAL A 511 -12.94 -13.82 -30.39
N VAL A 512 -12.36 -12.74 -30.91
CA VAL A 512 -12.59 -11.38 -30.39
C VAL A 512 -14.01 -10.89 -30.71
N SER A 513 -14.65 -11.35 -31.79
CA SER A 513 -16.04 -10.97 -32.12
C SER A 513 -17.08 -11.60 -31.21
N LEU A 514 -16.78 -12.78 -30.65
CA LEU A 514 -17.58 -13.41 -29.61
C LEU A 514 -17.53 -12.64 -28.28
N THR A 515 -16.53 -11.76 -28.11
CA THR A 515 -16.34 -10.91 -26.93
C THR A 515 -16.60 -9.42 -27.23
N ARG A 516 -17.19 -9.08 -28.38
CA ARG A 516 -17.48 -7.69 -28.75
C ARG A 516 -18.63 -7.12 -27.91
N PRO A 517 -18.46 -5.94 -27.29
CA PRO A 517 -19.53 -5.07 -26.84
C PRO A 517 -20.51 -4.74 -27.97
N THR A 518 -21.68 -4.26 -27.58
CA THR A 518 -22.67 -3.67 -28.48
C THR A 518 -22.06 -2.55 -29.35
N PRO A 519 -22.57 -2.35 -30.59
CA PRO A 519 -21.95 -1.47 -31.60
C PRO A 519 -21.86 0.03 -31.24
N ASP A 520 -22.54 0.49 -30.18
CA ASP A 520 -22.64 1.91 -29.82
C ASP A 520 -21.43 2.48 -29.06
N ASN A 521 -20.48 1.63 -28.64
CA ASN A 521 -19.29 2.07 -27.92
C ASN A 521 -18.19 2.54 -28.87
N ASN A 522 -18.36 3.74 -29.44
CA ASN A 522 -17.23 4.47 -30.03
C ASN A 522 -16.17 4.72 -28.93
N ARG A 523 -15.11 3.91 -28.94
CA ARG A 523 -13.96 3.97 -28.01
C ARG A 523 -13.32 5.36 -27.90
N GLU A 524 -13.50 6.20 -28.91
CA GLU A 524 -12.99 7.58 -28.94
C GLU A 524 -13.77 8.55 -28.04
N ALA A 525 -14.94 8.16 -27.53
CA ALA A 525 -15.92 9.12 -27.03
C ALA A 525 -16.46 8.86 -25.62
N ASP A 526 -16.07 7.79 -24.93
CA ASP A 526 -16.50 7.60 -23.54
C ASP A 526 -15.29 7.47 -22.61
N ILE A 527 -15.20 8.37 -21.64
CA ILE A 527 -13.97 8.68 -20.89
C ILE A 527 -14.19 8.50 -19.38
N TRP A 528 -15.41 8.17 -18.94
CA TRP A 528 -15.79 8.15 -17.52
C TRP A 528 -16.51 6.84 -17.09
N GLY A 529 -15.88 5.69 -17.36
CA GLY A 529 -16.16 4.44 -16.64
C GLY A 529 -17.48 3.74 -16.97
N THR A 530 -17.99 3.91 -18.19
CA THR A 530 -19.20 3.28 -18.74
C THR A 530 -18.91 2.09 -19.65
N GLY A 531 -17.64 1.83 -19.97
CA GLY A 531 -17.29 0.74 -20.86
C GLY A 531 -17.55 -0.63 -20.24
N ASP A 532 -17.59 -1.67 -21.07
CA ASP A 532 -17.99 -3.01 -20.63
C ASP A 532 -17.01 -3.55 -19.59
N THR A 533 -17.51 -3.83 -18.39
CA THR A 533 -16.72 -4.45 -17.32
C THR A 533 -16.67 -5.96 -17.53
N ILE A 534 -15.58 -6.57 -17.10
CA ILE A 534 -15.43 -8.02 -17.13
C ILE A 534 -16.05 -8.61 -15.87
N ASP A 535 -16.98 -9.53 -16.08
CA ASP A 535 -17.12 -10.68 -15.18
C ASP A 535 -16.13 -11.75 -15.66
N VAL A 536 -15.23 -12.20 -14.80
CA VAL A 536 -14.20 -13.22 -15.10
C VAL A 536 -14.82 -14.42 -15.81
N PHE A 537 -16.08 -14.74 -15.53
CA PHE A 537 -16.83 -15.80 -16.18
C PHE A 537 -17.18 -15.55 -17.66
N LYS A 538 -17.39 -14.30 -18.12
CA LYS A 538 -17.62 -14.01 -19.55
C LYS A 538 -16.39 -14.30 -20.41
N ILE A 539 -15.19 -14.11 -19.85
CA ILE A 539 -13.94 -14.54 -20.49
C ILE A 539 -13.95 -16.07 -20.64
N PHE A 540 -14.29 -16.80 -19.58
CA PHE A 540 -14.31 -18.28 -19.60
C PHE A 540 -15.44 -18.87 -20.45
N GLU A 541 -16.63 -18.26 -20.49
CA GLU A 541 -17.73 -18.67 -21.36
C GLU A 541 -17.41 -18.48 -22.85
N SER A 542 -16.52 -17.53 -23.18
CA SER A 542 -16.05 -17.31 -24.55
C SER A 542 -15.10 -18.40 -25.06
N PHE A 543 -14.63 -19.30 -24.19
CA PHE A 543 -13.89 -20.50 -24.56
C PHE A 543 -14.80 -21.74 -24.44
N TYR A 544 -15.12 -22.38 -25.56
CA TYR A 544 -16.08 -23.49 -25.67
C TYR A 544 -15.84 -24.67 -24.70
N ILE A 545 -14.58 -24.89 -24.27
CA ILE A 545 -14.16 -25.95 -23.36
C ILE A 545 -14.38 -25.57 -21.87
N PHE A 546 -14.53 -24.27 -21.57
CA PHE A 546 -14.73 -23.75 -20.21
C PHE A 546 -16.19 -23.43 -19.88
N GLY A 547 -17.08 -23.29 -20.87
CA GLY A 547 -18.52 -23.06 -20.64
C GLY A 547 -19.21 -24.15 -19.81
N ILE A 548 -18.82 -25.42 -20.00
CA ILE A 548 -19.30 -26.55 -19.19
C ILE A 548 -18.80 -26.42 -17.74
N PHE A 549 -17.56 -25.97 -17.54
CA PHE A 549 -16.94 -25.84 -16.22
C PHE A 549 -17.44 -24.63 -15.42
N VAL A 550 -17.71 -23.50 -16.09
CA VAL A 550 -18.35 -22.31 -15.49
C VAL A 550 -19.77 -22.62 -15.03
N PHE A 551 -20.52 -23.42 -15.78
CA PHE A 551 -21.81 -23.95 -15.36
C PHE A 551 -21.69 -24.75 -14.04
N PHE A 552 -20.70 -25.64 -13.91
CA PHE A 552 -20.42 -26.35 -12.66
C PHE A 552 -19.93 -25.44 -11.50
N LEU A 553 -19.20 -24.37 -11.81
CA LEU A 553 -18.75 -23.37 -10.82
C LEU A 553 -19.90 -22.53 -10.26
N LYS A 554 -20.85 -22.13 -11.12
CA LYS A 554 -22.10 -21.45 -10.74
C LYS A 554 -23.03 -22.34 -9.93
N LEU A 555 -22.93 -23.67 -10.10
CA LEU A 555 -23.67 -24.68 -9.32
C LEU A 555 -23.08 -24.93 -7.91
N LEU A 556 -21.93 -24.34 -7.56
CA LEU A 556 -21.34 -24.42 -6.22
C LEU A 556 -21.73 -23.17 -5.41
N PRO A 557 -22.73 -23.26 -4.50
CA PRO A 557 -23.37 -22.11 -3.83
C PRO A 557 -22.50 -21.33 -2.83
N ARG A 558 -21.16 -21.44 -2.89
CA ARG A 558 -20.22 -20.81 -1.94
C ARG A 558 -19.01 -20.11 -2.56
N MET A 559 -18.88 -20.06 -3.90
CA MET A 559 -17.73 -19.41 -4.55
C MET A 559 -18.04 -18.07 -5.21
N TYR A 560 -19.32 -17.71 -5.27
CA TYR A 560 -19.81 -16.46 -5.83
C TYR A 560 -20.63 -15.74 -4.76
N THR A 561 -20.23 -14.53 -4.42
CA THR A 561 -20.93 -13.69 -3.44
C THR A 561 -20.81 -12.24 -3.88
N ASP A 562 -21.95 -11.57 -4.03
CA ASP A 562 -21.95 -10.12 -4.25
C ASP A 562 -21.32 -9.41 -3.07
N ARG A 563 -20.54 -8.36 -3.37
CA ARG A 563 -20.09 -7.46 -2.32
C ARG A 563 -21.27 -6.66 -1.79
N THR A 564 -21.33 -6.54 -0.47
CA THR A 564 -22.47 -5.94 0.23
C THR A 564 -21.98 -4.75 1.05
N PRO A 565 -21.82 -3.57 0.43
CA PRO A 565 -21.46 -2.34 1.15
C PRO A 565 -22.31 -2.17 2.42
N GLY A 566 -21.69 -1.80 3.54
CA GLY A 566 -22.35 -1.60 4.83
C GLY A 566 -22.70 -2.88 5.61
N HIS A 567 -22.38 -4.08 5.10
CA HIS A 567 -22.67 -5.37 5.77
C HIS A 567 -21.42 -6.17 6.14
N TYR A 568 -20.25 -5.53 6.15
CA TYR A 568 -19.01 -6.16 6.58
C TYR A 568 -18.83 -5.89 8.07
N GLU A 569 -19.16 -6.88 8.91
CA GLU A 569 -18.93 -6.81 10.36
C GLU A 569 -17.58 -7.43 10.73
N ASP A 570 -16.86 -6.78 11.64
CA ASP A 570 -15.71 -7.39 12.31
C ASP A 570 -16.22 -8.38 13.37
N LYS A 571 -15.87 -9.66 13.22
CA LYS A 571 -16.22 -10.72 14.19
C LYS A 571 -15.70 -10.42 15.60
N PHE A 572 -14.67 -9.59 15.74
CA PHE A 572 -14.02 -9.25 17.00
C PHE A 572 -14.40 -7.87 17.55
N ARG A 573 -15.01 -6.99 16.73
CA ARG A 573 -15.38 -5.61 17.13
C ARG A 573 -16.73 -5.20 16.56
N LYS A 574 -17.80 -5.71 17.19
CA LYS A 574 -19.18 -5.29 16.90
C LYS A 574 -19.33 -3.78 17.12
N GLY A 575 -19.85 -3.06 16.12
CA GLY A 575 -20.16 -1.63 16.20
C GLY A 575 -19.07 -0.66 15.72
N SER A 576 -17.98 -1.15 15.13
CA SER A 576 -16.94 -0.30 14.53
C SER A 576 -17.36 0.24 13.15
N ASP A 577 -17.24 1.56 12.95
CA ASP A 577 -17.64 2.24 11.71
C ASP A 577 -16.60 2.01 10.60
N THR A 578 -17.06 1.59 9.43
CA THR A 578 -16.25 1.35 8.23
C THR A 578 -16.13 2.59 7.34
N LYS A 579 -16.90 3.67 7.60
CA LYS A 579 -16.86 4.93 6.81
C LYS A 579 -16.96 4.70 5.29
N GLU A 580 -17.84 3.79 4.91
CA GLU A 580 -18.08 3.45 3.51
C GLU A 580 -18.84 4.55 2.78
N MET A 581 -18.46 4.83 1.53
CA MET A 581 -19.14 5.79 0.66
C MET A 581 -19.25 5.25 -0.77
N ILE A 582 -20.22 5.72 -1.54
CA ILE A 582 -20.45 5.27 -2.93
C ILE A 582 -20.02 6.36 -3.91
N HIS A 583 -19.09 6.05 -4.82
CA HIS A 583 -18.63 7.01 -5.81
C HIS A 583 -19.73 7.34 -6.85
N PRO A 584 -19.90 8.62 -7.26
CA PRO A 584 -20.94 9.04 -8.21
C PRO A 584 -20.79 8.44 -9.62
N SER A 585 -19.62 7.86 -9.95
CA SER A 585 -19.46 7.10 -11.21
C SER A 585 -20.37 5.88 -11.29
N ILE A 586 -20.78 5.28 -10.15
CA ILE A 586 -21.77 4.18 -10.14
C ILE A 586 -23.12 4.71 -10.62
N TYR A 587 -23.54 5.87 -10.10
CA TYR A 587 -24.80 6.51 -10.48
C TYR A 587 -24.82 6.90 -11.97
N TYR A 588 -23.70 7.48 -12.44
CA TYR A 588 -23.54 7.80 -13.86
C TYR A 588 -23.61 6.55 -14.73
N ARG A 589 -22.87 5.49 -14.36
CA ARG A 589 -22.88 4.22 -15.09
C ARG A 589 -24.28 3.62 -15.16
N MET A 590 -25.04 3.61 -14.06
CA MET A 590 -26.43 3.15 -14.05
C MET A 590 -27.33 3.97 -15.01
N SER A 591 -27.10 5.28 -15.13
CA SER A 591 -27.88 6.14 -16.04
C SER A 591 -27.61 5.83 -17.52
N GLU A 592 -26.36 5.55 -17.86
CA GLU A 592 -25.93 5.32 -19.25
C GLU A 592 -26.04 3.85 -19.68
N ARG A 593 -26.03 2.92 -18.72
CA ARG A 593 -26.09 1.47 -18.91
C ARG A 593 -27.31 0.88 -18.21
N PRO A 594 -28.47 0.77 -18.89
CA PRO A 594 -29.67 0.14 -18.32
C PRO A 594 -29.49 -1.35 -17.94
N ASP A 595 -28.47 -2.00 -18.50
CA ASP A 595 -28.07 -3.38 -18.18
C ASP A 595 -27.22 -3.48 -16.91
N TYR A 596 -26.68 -2.36 -16.42
CA TYR A 596 -25.87 -2.33 -15.21
C TYR A 596 -26.74 -2.20 -13.95
N LYS A 597 -26.75 -3.26 -13.14
CA LYS A 597 -27.48 -3.32 -11.87
C LYS A 597 -26.52 -3.70 -10.75
N PRO A 598 -26.08 -2.75 -9.91
CA PRO A 598 -25.12 -3.02 -8.85
C PRO A 598 -25.76 -3.81 -7.70
N GLY A 599 -25.83 -5.15 -7.85
CA GLY A 599 -26.23 -6.13 -6.83
C GLY A 599 -27.23 -5.62 -5.77
N PRO A 600 -26.83 -5.51 -4.48
CA PRO A 600 -27.71 -5.12 -3.37
C PRO A 600 -27.92 -3.60 -3.21
N LEU A 601 -27.28 -2.78 -4.05
CA LEU A 601 -27.18 -1.34 -3.85
C LEU A 601 -28.27 -0.60 -4.65
N VAL A 602 -29.16 0.09 -3.96
CA VAL A 602 -30.28 0.82 -4.56
C VAL A 602 -30.11 2.33 -4.30
N PRO A 603 -30.03 3.16 -5.35
CA PRO A 603 -30.04 4.61 -5.20
C PRO A 603 -31.46 5.16 -5.05
N ASP A 604 -31.60 6.23 -4.26
CA ASP A 604 -32.82 7.03 -4.15
C ASP A 604 -32.48 8.52 -4.39
N PRO A 605 -32.96 9.15 -5.49
CA PRO A 605 -33.80 8.56 -6.55
C PRO A 605 -32.99 7.70 -7.55
N GLU A 606 -33.68 6.82 -8.29
CA GLU A 606 -33.07 6.07 -9.40
C GLU A 606 -32.59 7.01 -10.53
N PRO A 607 -31.43 6.74 -11.15
CA PRO A 607 -30.93 7.55 -12.24
C PRO A 607 -31.74 7.29 -13.52
N LYS A 608 -32.06 8.34 -14.26
CA LYS A 608 -32.66 8.25 -15.59
C LYS A 608 -31.77 8.92 -16.63
N LYS A 609 -31.65 8.28 -17.79
CA LYS A 609 -30.86 8.80 -18.91
C LYS A 609 -31.39 10.17 -19.35
N GLY A 610 -30.51 11.16 -19.40
CA GLY A 610 -30.86 12.52 -19.82
C GLY A 610 -31.55 13.40 -18.77
N GLU A 611 -31.85 12.89 -17.57
CA GLU A 611 -32.33 13.71 -16.45
C GLU A 611 -31.15 14.24 -15.61
N LEU A 612 -31.08 15.56 -15.43
CA LEU A 612 -30.11 16.23 -14.56
C LEU A 612 -30.57 16.15 -13.11
N ASN A 613 -30.16 15.09 -12.40
CA ASN A 613 -30.43 14.97 -10.97
C ASN A 613 -29.60 15.99 -10.18
N ARG A 614 -30.28 16.94 -9.52
CA ARG A 614 -29.66 18.07 -8.81
C ARG A 614 -29.21 17.75 -7.38
N ARG A 615 -29.30 16.50 -6.94
CA ARG A 615 -28.99 16.07 -5.58
C ARG A 615 -28.25 14.76 -5.61
N GLN A 616 -27.31 14.62 -4.68
CA GLN A 616 -26.62 13.36 -4.41
C GLN A 616 -27.63 12.26 -4.03
N PRO A 617 -27.58 11.08 -4.67
CA PRO A 617 -28.47 9.98 -4.31
C PRO A 617 -28.13 9.48 -2.92
N LYS A 618 -29.17 9.14 -2.15
CA LYS A 618 -29.00 8.32 -0.95
C LYS A 618 -28.87 6.87 -1.40
N TRP A 619 -27.91 6.16 -0.87
CA TRP A 619 -27.70 4.76 -1.21
C TRP A 619 -28.21 3.86 -0.11
N LYS A 620 -28.97 2.84 -0.48
CA LYS A 620 -29.46 1.81 0.43
C LYS A 620 -28.88 0.47 0.02
N SER A 621 -28.22 -0.20 0.96
CA SER A 621 -27.73 -1.57 0.82
C SER A 621 -28.44 -2.42 1.87
N LYS A 622 -29.38 -3.27 1.43
CA LYS A 622 -30.34 -3.97 2.31
C LYS A 622 -31.03 -3.01 3.30
N GLU A 623 -30.66 -3.00 4.58
CA GLU A 623 -31.24 -2.16 5.64
C GLU A 623 -30.34 -0.96 6.03
N VAL A 624 -29.15 -0.86 5.46
CA VAL A 624 -28.15 0.16 5.83
C VAL A 624 -28.14 1.28 4.80
N ASN A 625 -28.19 2.52 5.29
CA ASN A 625 -27.99 3.71 4.46
C ASN A 625 -26.50 4.02 4.35
N ILE A 626 -26.04 4.27 3.14
CA ILE A 626 -24.64 4.57 2.83
C ILE A 626 -24.58 5.93 2.16
N GLN A 627 -23.56 6.72 2.53
CA GLN A 627 -23.39 8.05 2.00
C GLN A 627 -22.82 8.03 0.57
N GLY A 628 -23.31 8.91 -0.31
CA GLY A 628 -22.66 9.18 -1.59
C GLY A 628 -21.38 10.00 -1.40
N TYR A 629 -20.32 9.66 -2.12
CA TYR A 629 -19.10 10.47 -2.17
C TYR A 629 -19.33 11.71 -3.05
N VAL A 630 -18.78 12.84 -2.62
CA VAL A 630 -18.88 14.12 -3.33
C VAL A 630 -17.49 14.54 -3.79
N ILE A 631 -17.35 14.82 -5.09
CA ILE A 631 -16.11 15.38 -5.65
C ILE A 631 -16.01 16.85 -5.22
N LYS A 632 -15.04 17.15 -4.37
CA LYS A 632 -14.84 18.44 -3.70
C LYS A 632 -14.35 19.51 -4.65
N LYS A 633 -14.48 20.78 -4.28
CA LYS A 633 -13.98 21.92 -5.07
C LYS A 633 -12.47 21.81 -5.36
N GLU A 634 -11.73 21.26 -4.43
CA GLU A 634 -10.27 21.12 -4.45
C GLU A 634 -9.79 19.88 -5.22
N ASP A 635 -10.69 18.94 -5.57
CA ASP A 635 -10.38 17.69 -6.29
C ASP A 635 -10.09 17.96 -7.77
N ARG A 636 -8.98 18.64 -8.03
CA ARG A 636 -8.57 19.17 -9.34
C ARG A 636 -8.40 18.05 -10.38
N ILE A 637 -7.91 16.87 -10.00
CA ILE A 637 -7.59 15.78 -10.92
C ILE A 637 -8.89 15.11 -11.37
N SER A 638 -9.75 14.74 -10.44
CA SER A 638 -11.07 14.13 -10.72
C SER A 638 -11.97 15.11 -11.49
N ARG A 639 -12.02 16.39 -11.10
CA ARG A 639 -12.77 17.41 -11.85
C ARG A 639 -12.26 17.59 -13.26
N HIS A 640 -10.94 17.60 -13.47
CA HIS A 640 -10.38 17.70 -14.80
C HIS A 640 -10.85 16.55 -15.69
N MET A 641 -10.76 15.32 -15.17
CA MET A 641 -11.23 14.14 -15.90
C MET A 641 -12.74 14.19 -16.19
N VAL A 642 -13.58 14.57 -15.23
CA VAL A 642 -15.03 14.78 -15.47
C VAL A 642 -15.25 15.78 -16.59
N ASN A 643 -14.58 16.93 -16.55
CA ASN A 643 -14.75 18.01 -17.52
C ASN A 643 -14.24 17.68 -18.94
N GLN A 644 -13.35 16.70 -19.08
CA GLN A 644 -12.90 16.18 -20.37
C GLN A 644 -13.75 15.00 -20.88
N SER A 645 -14.79 14.61 -20.14
CA SER A 645 -15.64 13.45 -20.47
C SER A 645 -17.07 13.86 -20.84
N LYS A 646 -17.83 12.91 -21.40
CA LYS A 646 -19.28 13.06 -21.61
C LYS A 646 -20.07 13.09 -20.30
N ALA A 647 -19.48 12.67 -19.19
CA ALA A 647 -20.12 12.73 -17.88
C ALA A 647 -20.22 14.15 -17.32
N ARG A 648 -19.55 15.14 -17.93
CA ARG A 648 -19.48 16.52 -17.43
C ARG A 648 -20.85 17.07 -17.01
N ASP A 649 -21.83 17.02 -17.92
CA ASP A 649 -23.13 17.63 -17.67
C ASP A 649 -23.91 16.88 -16.58
N PHE A 650 -23.84 15.55 -16.59
CA PHE A 650 -24.46 14.71 -15.56
C PHE A 650 -23.82 14.90 -14.17
N MET A 651 -22.50 15.01 -14.12
CA MET A 651 -21.73 15.07 -12.88
C MET A 651 -21.69 16.48 -12.30
N ALA A 652 -21.78 17.54 -13.11
CA ALA A 652 -21.77 18.93 -12.67
C ALA A 652 -22.66 19.22 -11.44
N PRO A 653 -23.94 18.80 -11.39
CA PRO A 653 -24.79 19.02 -10.22
C PRO A 653 -24.48 18.10 -9.01
N LEU A 654 -23.70 17.04 -9.21
CA LEU A 654 -23.29 16.10 -8.15
C LEU A 654 -21.95 16.49 -7.52
N MET A 655 -21.17 17.35 -8.17
CA MET A 655 -19.94 17.88 -7.60
C MET A 655 -20.24 19.04 -6.65
N GLU A 656 -19.35 19.29 -5.69
CA GLU A 656 -19.46 20.44 -4.80
C GLU A 656 -19.44 21.76 -5.59
N VAL A 657 -20.43 22.62 -5.38
CA VAL A 657 -20.49 23.93 -6.04
C VAL A 657 -19.51 24.86 -5.34
N GLY A 658 -18.69 25.59 -6.10
CA GLY A 658 -17.85 26.63 -5.50
C GLY A 658 -18.69 27.84 -5.10
N GLU A 659 -18.42 28.40 -3.92
CA GLU A 659 -18.95 29.71 -3.50
C GLU A 659 -18.84 30.79 -4.57
#